data_AF-A0A0K2H192-F1
#
_entry.id   AF-A0A0K2H192-F1
#
_cell.length_a   1.000
_cell.length_b   1.000
_cell.length_c   1.000
_cell.angle_alpha   90.00
_cell.angle_beta   90.00
_cell.angle_gamma   90.00
#
_symmetry.space_group_name_H-M   'P 1'
#
loop_
_entity.id
_entity.type
_entity.pdbx_description
1 polymer ?
#
loop_
_entity_poly.entity_id
_entity_poly.type
_entity_poly.pdbx_seq_one_letter_code
_entity_poly.pdbx_strand_id
1 'polypeptide(L)'
;MRDENQEPKFMQGEVKPILTVYDSISRKLIIPVYQRNYDWKIEQCERLYDDLVALNREDRESHFFGALVADSRDAFRWVIIDGQQRITTTSLLLLALKHSLDCGVIQSNDSELSSNIQTLLLESEDKNSRAKFKLKPVKNDAAAYQKLFNDQAPIEDSNITRNYRYFCDRIAQGELSGDELWRAVNGLHAMILTLGKDDDPQRIFESLNSTGLALSEADKIRNLVLMGAAPERQEMLYENYWNEIEESVDYLTDWFIRHYLTTRTRKTPRQDAVYEAFRTYQKGKDVEQVLSDMHSLANHAHDLTHSTTGVPAADRRLRKFNILRRDVTLPFLISVLGEYRNGSITDAELTKIIKIVDSYVFRRFICGIQTNSMNKTFSTLFAEASRLRGDASLVDAVTYLLTRRSEGSTRFPTDAEFKHEFGTRNLYKITPQNRNYLYECLENLDSNDTRDIAGALEDKTISVEHIMPQTLTADWIAELGDGAEQIHDTWLNRIGNLTITGYNSLYSNRPYKEKRETENGFIDSPYSLNKVMKNSPAWGLQQLENRTQQLTDAALSYWPRPVTSFKPKVDPLPTEPLGEDTSFNGRSVVSFEYRGTRKTVDSWITATLEIVQMIYLEHKDAVRKYAAEARFWSIADSSPRYHAEIAPNLHVLVSGETDPRISMLRGLFDALGLDKNELVFTLRRAPSKKGSSTEISPFATFTMFEPQVEELTSEGTTEEDAAQVLADLSAAAVDLRQGESNPLNNLSVSQISDSDFIATASVNDLLWTLDKFQELDRLVPGMGMLAHLKDGTLLKILQTVRQMEEPQ
;
A
#
# COMPACT_ATOMS: atom_id res chain seq x y z
N MET A 1 -43.53 -11.74 44.06
CA MET A 1 -43.29 -12.89 43.16
C MET A 1 -42.12 -12.49 42.29
N ARG A 2 -40.96 -13.09 42.56
CA ARG A 2 -39.74 -12.90 41.76
C ARG A 2 -39.91 -13.82 40.54
N ASP A 3 -39.86 -13.26 39.34
CA ASP A 3 -39.86 -14.05 38.11
C ASP A 3 -38.63 -14.96 38.11
N GLU A 4 -38.91 -16.25 37.92
CA GLU A 4 -37.95 -17.34 37.87
C GLU A 4 -37.07 -17.24 36.61
N ASN A 5 -35.77 -17.48 36.80
CA ASN A 5 -34.78 -17.96 35.83
C ASN A 5 -35.23 -18.00 34.35
N GLN A 6 -35.02 -16.91 33.61
CA GLN A 6 -34.77 -17.04 32.17
C GLN A 6 -33.29 -17.35 31.99
N GLU A 7 -32.97 -18.61 31.71
CA GLU A 7 -31.66 -18.98 31.18
C GLU A 7 -31.35 -18.15 29.92
N PRO A 8 -30.10 -17.68 29.73
CA PRO A 8 -29.72 -16.96 28.53
C PRO A 8 -29.97 -17.86 27.30
N LYS A 9 -30.85 -17.43 26.41
CA LYS A 9 -31.10 -18.11 25.14
C LYS A 9 -29.95 -17.79 24.17
N PHE A 10 -28.96 -18.67 24.13
CA PHE A 10 -27.90 -18.67 23.12
C PHE A 10 -28.44 -19.03 21.74
N MET A 11 -27.68 -18.70 20.69
CA MET A 11 -27.92 -19.08 19.29
C MET A 11 -28.42 -20.53 19.15
N GLN A 12 -29.53 -20.73 18.43
CA GLN A 12 -30.11 -22.05 18.18
C GLN A 12 -29.95 -22.41 16.70
N GLY A 13 -29.45 -23.62 16.43
CA GLY A 13 -29.20 -24.14 15.09
C GLY A 13 -29.91 -25.46 14.86
N GLU A 14 -30.69 -25.56 13.77
CA GLU A 14 -31.36 -26.80 13.36
C GLU A 14 -31.18 -27.03 11.85
N VAL A 15 -30.94 -28.28 11.45
CA VAL A 15 -30.90 -28.66 10.03
C VAL A 15 -32.32 -28.91 9.54
N LYS A 16 -32.78 -28.14 8.55
CA LYS A 16 -34.14 -28.20 8.00
C LYS A 16 -34.12 -28.04 6.49
N PRO A 17 -35.18 -28.48 5.77
CA PRO A 17 -35.37 -28.12 4.37
C PRO A 17 -35.29 -26.60 4.19
N ILE A 18 -34.52 -26.13 3.21
CA ILE A 18 -34.33 -24.69 2.97
C ILE A 18 -35.64 -23.96 2.66
N LEU A 19 -36.61 -24.69 2.09
CA LEU A 19 -37.94 -24.17 1.79
C LEU A 19 -38.75 -23.78 3.03
N THR A 20 -38.44 -24.33 4.22
CA THR A 20 -39.09 -23.94 5.48
C THR A 20 -38.94 -22.45 5.80
N VAL A 21 -37.89 -21.82 5.27
CA VAL A 21 -37.63 -20.39 5.40
C VAL A 21 -38.63 -19.55 4.61
N TYR A 22 -39.17 -20.09 3.51
CA TYR A 22 -40.17 -19.46 2.64
C TYR A 22 -41.62 -19.76 3.06
N ASP A 23 -41.84 -20.87 3.77
CA ASP A 23 -43.16 -21.41 4.13
C ASP A 23 -43.86 -20.64 5.28
N SER A 24 -43.12 -19.85 6.06
CA SER A 24 -43.73 -19.11 7.17
C SER A 24 -44.72 -18.04 6.67
N ILE A 25 -46.01 -18.28 6.94
CA ILE A 25 -47.22 -17.62 6.37
C ILE A 25 -47.27 -16.08 6.55
N SER A 26 -46.31 -15.45 7.24
CA SER A 26 -46.31 -14.00 7.48
C SER A 26 -44.93 -13.32 7.62
N ARG A 27 -43.81 -14.00 7.31
CA ARG A 27 -42.47 -13.43 7.55
C ARG A 27 -41.77 -12.97 6.28
N LYS A 28 -41.21 -11.77 6.34
CA LYS A 28 -40.37 -11.21 5.27
C LYS A 28 -38.92 -11.64 5.44
N LEU A 29 -38.30 -12.13 4.38
CA LEU A 29 -36.87 -12.39 4.30
C LEU A 29 -36.19 -11.12 3.79
N ILE A 30 -35.47 -10.43 4.67
CA ILE A 30 -34.84 -9.15 4.37
C ILE A 30 -33.34 -9.38 4.29
N ILE A 31 -32.77 -9.14 3.11
CA ILE A 31 -31.31 -9.01 2.95
C ILE A 31 -30.97 -7.52 3.22
N PRO A 32 -30.23 -7.21 4.29
CA PRO A 32 -29.94 -5.81 4.66
C PRO A 32 -28.99 -5.13 3.68
N VAL A 33 -29.02 -3.80 3.64
CA VAL A 33 -28.17 -2.98 2.74
C VAL A 33 -26.67 -3.15 2.95
N TYR A 34 -26.26 -3.65 4.12
CA TYR A 34 -24.84 -3.93 4.39
C TYR A 34 -24.33 -5.23 3.79
N GLN A 35 -25.22 -6.10 3.31
CA GLN A 35 -24.84 -7.31 2.60
C GLN A 35 -24.41 -6.99 1.17
N ARG A 36 -23.51 -7.80 0.61
CA ARG A 36 -23.08 -7.65 -0.80
C ARG A 36 -24.18 -8.06 -1.77
N ASN A 37 -24.13 -7.51 -2.98
CA ASN A 37 -24.99 -7.96 -4.09
C ASN A 37 -24.78 -9.45 -4.41
N TYR A 38 -25.70 -10.00 -5.19
CA TYR A 38 -25.66 -11.36 -5.67
C TYR A 38 -24.50 -11.56 -6.65
N ASP A 39 -23.58 -12.47 -6.30
CA ASP A 39 -22.30 -12.65 -6.98
C ASP A 39 -21.99 -14.10 -7.33
N TRP A 40 -22.91 -15.03 -7.08
CA TRP A 40 -22.81 -16.35 -7.70
C TRP A 40 -22.81 -16.22 -9.23
N LYS A 41 -21.89 -16.94 -9.85
CA LYS A 41 -21.76 -17.11 -11.29
C LYS A 41 -22.43 -18.43 -11.69
N ILE A 42 -22.41 -18.71 -13.00
CA ILE A 42 -23.08 -19.87 -13.57
C ILE A 42 -22.51 -21.17 -13.00
N GLU A 43 -21.20 -21.22 -12.72
CA GLU A 43 -20.51 -22.40 -12.20
C GLU A 43 -21.07 -22.85 -10.83
N GLN A 44 -21.45 -21.92 -9.95
CA GLN A 44 -22.09 -22.28 -8.68
C GLN A 44 -23.54 -22.77 -8.89
N CYS A 45 -24.26 -22.18 -9.84
CA CYS A 45 -25.61 -22.62 -10.21
C CYS A 45 -25.61 -24.00 -10.87
N GLU A 46 -24.62 -24.28 -11.72
CA GLU A 46 -24.39 -25.57 -12.35
C GLU A 46 -24.15 -26.64 -11.31
N ARG A 47 -23.22 -26.40 -10.39
CA ARG A 47 -22.94 -27.33 -9.29
C ARG A 47 -24.19 -27.62 -8.44
N LEU A 48 -24.95 -26.60 -8.08
CA LEU A 48 -26.21 -26.79 -7.35
C LEU A 48 -27.20 -27.65 -8.15
N TYR A 49 -27.35 -27.41 -9.45
CA TYR A 49 -28.28 -28.18 -10.26
C TYR A 49 -27.81 -29.63 -10.43
N ASP A 50 -26.52 -29.86 -10.63
CA ASP A 50 -25.94 -31.20 -10.70
C ASP A 50 -26.13 -31.96 -9.38
N ASP A 51 -26.02 -31.29 -8.23
CA ASP A 51 -26.32 -31.85 -6.92
C ASP A 51 -27.80 -32.28 -6.80
N LEU A 52 -28.73 -31.50 -7.38
CA LEU A 52 -30.17 -31.86 -7.45
C LEU A 52 -30.44 -33.06 -8.35
N VAL A 53 -29.75 -33.13 -9.49
CA VAL A 53 -29.83 -34.27 -10.42
C VAL A 53 -29.29 -35.53 -9.74
N ALA A 54 -28.15 -35.42 -9.05
CA ALA A 54 -27.56 -36.53 -8.30
C ALA A 54 -28.47 -37.02 -7.18
N LEU A 55 -29.16 -36.11 -6.47
CA LEU A 55 -30.08 -36.46 -5.40
C LEU A 55 -31.20 -37.41 -5.87
N ASN A 56 -31.78 -37.16 -7.05
CA ASN A 56 -32.77 -38.07 -7.64
C ASN A 56 -32.14 -39.34 -8.23
N ARG A 57 -31.04 -39.24 -8.98
CA ARG A 57 -30.42 -40.40 -9.65
C ARG A 57 -29.89 -41.43 -8.64
N GLU A 58 -29.43 -40.96 -7.49
CA GLU A 58 -28.85 -41.80 -6.43
C GLU A 58 -29.84 -42.13 -5.31
N ASP A 59 -31.12 -41.73 -5.45
CA ASP A 59 -32.20 -41.94 -4.48
C ASP A 59 -31.83 -41.52 -3.04
N ARG A 60 -31.20 -40.33 -2.92
CA ARG A 60 -30.82 -39.76 -1.62
C ARG A 60 -31.96 -38.93 -1.05
N GLU A 61 -32.21 -39.04 0.25
CA GLU A 61 -33.29 -38.28 0.90
C GLU A 61 -33.00 -36.77 1.02
N SER A 62 -31.72 -36.38 1.15
CA SER A 62 -31.34 -34.98 1.36
C SER A 62 -29.94 -34.64 0.86
N HIS A 63 -29.74 -33.35 0.55
CA HIS A 63 -28.44 -32.76 0.25
C HIS A 63 -28.19 -31.57 1.16
N PHE A 64 -27.02 -31.52 1.81
CA PHE A 64 -26.66 -30.42 2.68
C PHE A 64 -26.21 -29.19 1.89
N PHE A 65 -27.01 -28.13 1.94
CA PHE A 65 -26.81 -26.89 1.19
C PHE A 65 -26.20 -25.77 2.03
N GLY A 66 -25.47 -26.09 3.10
CA GLY A 66 -24.74 -25.12 3.92
C GLY A 66 -25.57 -24.51 5.04
N ALA A 67 -25.13 -23.34 5.53
CA ALA A 67 -25.77 -22.63 6.64
C ALA A 67 -26.49 -21.36 6.15
N LEU A 68 -27.56 -21.02 6.88
CA LEU A 68 -28.29 -19.76 6.77
C LEU A 68 -28.38 -19.16 8.17
N VAL A 69 -27.91 -17.92 8.32
CA VAL A 69 -27.99 -17.21 9.60
C VAL A 69 -28.94 -16.05 9.46
N ALA A 70 -29.92 -16.00 10.36
CA ALA A 70 -30.92 -14.95 10.38
C ALA A 70 -31.13 -14.41 11.80
N ASP A 71 -31.31 -13.10 11.89
CA ASP A 71 -31.93 -12.49 13.06
C ASP A 71 -33.45 -12.53 12.90
N SER A 72 -34.08 -13.34 13.74
CA SER A 72 -35.53 -13.56 13.79
C SER A 72 -36.16 -12.98 15.05
N ARG A 73 -35.51 -12.00 15.70
CA ARG A 73 -36.05 -11.34 16.91
C ARG A 73 -37.32 -10.54 16.62
N ASP A 74 -37.53 -10.11 15.37
CA ASP A 74 -38.79 -9.58 14.87
C ASP A 74 -39.69 -10.73 14.39
N ALA A 75 -40.91 -10.84 14.94
CA ALA A 75 -41.85 -11.90 14.60
C ALA A 75 -42.28 -11.92 13.13
N PHE A 76 -42.18 -10.78 12.43
CA PHE A 76 -42.61 -10.58 11.05
C PHE A 76 -41.44 -10.43 10.05
N ARG A 77 -40.18 -10.36 10.54
CA ARG A 77 -39.01 -10.12 9.70
C ARG A 77 -37.86 -11.04 10.08
N TRP A 78 -37.28 -11.68 9.08
CA TRP A 78 -36.05 -12.44 9.15
C TRP A 78 -34.98 -11.66 8.43
N VAL A 79 -34.06 -11.11 9.21
CA VAL A 79 -32.95 -10.30 8.71
C VAL A 79 -31.78 -11.25 8.43
N ILE A 80 -31.45 -11.47 7.16
CA ILE A 80 -30.41 -12.41 6.75
C ILE A 80 -29.03 -11.83 7.08
N ILE A 81 -28.29 -12.52 7.95
CA ILE A 81 -26.92 -12.17 8.35
C ILE A 81 -25.89 -12.92 7.50
N ASP A 82 -26.16 -14.18 7.18
CA ASP A 82 -25.32 -14.98 6.28
C ASP A 82 -26.17 -16.01 5.52
N GLY A 83 -25.69 -16.49 4.37
CA GLY A 83 -26.41 -17.38 3.46
C GLY A 83 -27.24 -16.65 2.39
N GLN A 84 -27.04 -15.34 2.24
CA GLN A 84 -27.80 -14.51 1.29
C GLN A 84 -27.68 -14.95 -0.19
N GLN A 85 -26.54 -15.51 -0.60
CA GLN A 85 -26.35 -16.00 -1.97
C GLN A 85 -27.17 -17.28 -2.22
N ARG A 86 -27.25 -18.15 -1.21
CA ARG A 86 -27.99 -19.42 -1.27
C ARG A 86 -29.49 -19.18 -1.32
N ILE A 87 -29.99 -18.30 -0.44
CA ILE A 87 -31.42 -17.99 -0.41
C ILE A 87 -31.84 -17.35 -1.73
N THR A 88 -31.09 -16.37 -2.23
CA THR A 88 -31.36 -15.75 -3.53
C THR A 88 -31.34 -16.78 -4.67
N THR A 89 -30.33 -17.65 -4.75
CA THR A 89 -30.27 -18.68 -5.79
C THR A 89 -31.42 -19.66 -5.73
N THR A 90 -31.82 -20.09 -4.52
CA THR A 90 -32.99 -20.96 -4.33
C THR A 90 -34.25 -20.28 -4.85
N SER A 91 -34.40 -18.99 -4.56
CA SER A 91 -35.51 -18.17 -5.05
C SER A 91 -35.55 -18.09 -6.58
N LEU A 92 -34.39 -17.95 -7.24
CA LEU A 92 -34.29 -17.93 -8.70
C LEU A 92 -34.61 -19.30 -9.32
N LEU A 93 -34.16 -20.39 -8.71
CA LEU A 93 -34.48 -21.75 -9.15
C LEU A 93 -35.99 -22.03 -9.05
N LEU A 94 -36.61 -21.66 -7.93
CA LEU A 94 -38.06 -21.77 -7.75
C LEU A 94 -38.81 -20.96 -8.81
N LEU A 95 -38.37 -19.73 -9.08
CA LEU A 95 -38.96 -18.89 -10.12
C LEU A 95 -38.83 -19.51 -11.52
N ALA A 96 -37.66 -20.06 -11.85
CA ALA A 96 -37.41 -20.73 -13.13
C ALA A 96 -38.30 -21.97 -13.28
N LEU A 97 -38.46 -22.78 -12.23
CA LEU A 97 -39.37 -23.92 -12.20
C LEU A 97 -40.83 -23.48 -12.42
N LYS A 98 -41.28 -22.46 -11.70
CA LYS A 98 -42.63 -21.89 -11.83
C LYS A 98 -42.89 -21.46 -13.29
N HIS A 99 -42.01 -20.65 -13.88
CA HIS A 99 -42.20 -20.19 -15.26
C HIS A 99 -42.13 -21.32 -16.29
N SER A 100 -41.29 -22.33 -16.04
CA SER A 100 -41.20 -23.52 -16.90
C SER A 100 -42.49 -24.35 -16.85
N LEU A 101 -43.13 -24.46 -15.68
CA LEU A 101 -44.44 -25.11 -15.51
C LEU A 101 -45.54 -24.32 -16.23
N ASP A 102 -45.60 -22.99 -16.05
CA ASP A 102 -46.62 -22.13 -16.67
C ASP A 102 -46.53 -22.12 -18.20
N CYS A 103 -45.31 -22.12 -18.74
CA CYS A 103 -45.08 -22.17 -20.19
C CYS A 103 -45.24 -23.58 -20.77
N GLY A 104 -45.45 -24.60 -19.94
CA GLY A 104 -45.55 -26.00 -20.35
C GLY A 104 -44.23 -26.61 -20.84
N VAL A 105 -43.09 -25.96 -20.58
CA VAL A 105 -41.73 -26.46 -20.90
C VAL A 105 -41.42 -27.73 -20.11
N ILE A 106 -41.88 -27.79 -18.86
CA ILE A 106 -41.81 -28.97 -18.00
C ILE A 106 -43.21 -29.32 -17.48
N GLN A 107 -43.49 -30.61 -17.28
CA GLN A 107 -44.79 -31.10 -16.81
C GLN A 107 -44.66 -31.64 -15.38
N SER A 108 -45.75 -31.53 -14.63
CA SER A 108 -45.91 -32.01 -13.25
C SER A 108 -47.22 -32.78 -13.15
N ASN A 109 -47.25 -33.85 -12.36
CA ASN A 109 -48.49 -34.56 -12.04
C ASN A 109 -49.38 -33.76 -11.07
N ASP A 110 -48.78 -32.86 -10.29
CA ASP A 110 -49.48 -31.88 -9.46
C ASP A 110 -49.77 -30.61 -10.26
N SER A 111 -51.05 -30.38 -10.56
CA SER A 111 -51.53 -29.19 -11.28
C SER A 111 -51.48 -27.90 -10.45
N GLU A 112 -51.37 -28.00 -9.12
CA GLU A 112 -51.29 -26.84 -8.22
C GLU A 112 -49.85 -26.44 -7.91
N LEU A 113 -48.85 -27.22 -8.36
CA LEU A 113 -47.44 -26.99 -8.03
C LEU A 113 -46.94 -25.57 -8.38
N SER A 114 -47.31 -25.05 -9.57
CA SER A 114 -46.93 -23.69 -9.97
C SER A 114 -47.48 -22.63 -8.99
N SER A 115 -48.76 -22.75 -8.62
CA SER A 115 -49.41 -21.88 -7.63
C SER A 115 -48.78 -22.02 -6.24
N ASN A 116 -48.45 -23.24 -5.81
CA ASN A 116 -47.77 -23.49 -4.54
C ASN A 116 -46.40 -22.78 -4.50
N ILE A 117 -45.59 -22.90 -5.56
CA ILE A 117 -44.31 -22.20 -5.65
C ILE A 117 -44.51 -20.67 -5.61
N GLN A 118 -45.55 -20.16 -6.27
CA GLN A 118 -45.85 -18.73 -6.25
C GLN A 118 -46.14 -18.22 -4.83
N THR A 119 -46.87 -18.98 -4.01
CA THR A 119 -47.12 -18.61 -2.60
C THR A 119 -45.86 -18.62 -1.73
N LEU A 120 -44.81 -19.36 -2.12
CA LEU A 120 -43.51 -19.33 -1.44
C LEU A 120 -42.70 -18.08 -1.78
N LEU A 121 -42.94 -17.46 -2.95
CA LEU A 121 -42.19 -16.30 -3.43
C LEU A 121 -42.88 -14.95 -3.13
N LEU A 122 -44.21 -14.93 -3.00
CA LEU A 122 -45.03 -13.71 -2.85
C LEU A 122 -45.77 -13.64 -1.50
N GLU A 123 -46.02 -12.42 -1.01
CA GLU A 123 -46.77 -12.13 0.23
C GLU A 123 -48.28 -11.95 0.01
N SER A 124 -48.70 -11.43 -1.16
CA SER A 124 -50.11 -11.19 -1.50
C SER A 124 -50.28 -11.00 -3.02
N GLU A 125 -51.33 -11.60 -3.58
CA GLU A 125 -51.80 -11.35 -4.95
C GLU A 125 -52.93 -10.32 -4.92
N ASP A 126 -52.60 -9.03 -4.97
CA ASP A 126 -53.60 -8.00 -5.19
C ASP A 126 -53.44 -7.46 -6.61
N LYS A 127 -54.45 -7.70 -7.47
CA LYS A 127 -54.43 -7.41 -8.92
C LYS A 127 -54.16 -5.93 -9.27
N ASN A 128 -54.24 -5.03 -8.29
CA ASN A 128 -54.02 -3.59 -8.43
C ASN A 128 -52.83 -3.03 -7.61
N SER A 129 -52.05 -3.86 -6.92
CA SER A 129 -50.87 -3.42 -6.16
C SER A 129 -49.61 -4.10 -6.68
N ARG A 130 -48.47 -3.38 -6.67
CA ARG A 130 -47.16 -3.95 -7.04
C ARG A 130 -46.92 -5.23 -6.21
N ALA A 131 -46.57 -6.33 -6.87
CA ALA A 131 -46.29 -7.61 -6.22
C ALA A 131 -45.34 -7.41 -5.02
N LYS A 132 -45.73 -7.92 -3.84
CA LYS A 132 -44.90 -7.89 -2.63
C LYS A 132 -44.16 -9.21 -2.51
N PHE A 133 -42.83 -9.16 -2.65
CA PHE A 133 -41.96 -10.34 -2.58
C PHE A 133 -41.64 -10.71 -1.14
N LYS A 134 -41.64 -12.01 -0.85
CA LYS A 134 -41.20 -12.54 0.46
C LYS A 134 -39.71 -12.32 0.67
N LEU A 135 -38.90 -12.48 -0.37
CA LEU A 135 -37.48 -12.12 -0.38
C LEU A 135 -37.32 -10.67 -0.84
N LYS A 136 -36.70 -9.84 -0.01
CA LYS A 136 -36.24 -8.49 -0.37
C LYS A 136 -34.71 -8.54 -0.55
N PRO A 137 -34.21 -8.59 -1.80
CA PRO A 137 -32.77 -8.48 -2.09
C PRO A 137 -32.20 -7.12 -1.70
N VAL A 138 -30.87 -7.01 -1.76
CA VAL A 138 -30.17 -5.72 -1.70
C VAL A 138 -30.67 -4.83 -2.84
N LYS A 139 -30.66 -3.51 -2.62
CA LYS A 139 -31.25 -2.50 -3.53
C LYS A 139 -30.84 -2.67 -4.99
N ASN A 140 -29.56 -2.93 -5.25
CA ASN A 140 -29.03 -3.03 -6.63
C ASN A 140 -29.54 -4.29 -7.36
N ASP A 141 -29.81 -5.38 -6.64
CA ASP A 141 -30.40 -6.60 -7.20
C ASP A 141 -31.93 -6.57 -7.24
N ALA A 142 -32.56 -5.76 -6.37
CA ALA A 142 -34.01 -5.72 -6.25
C ALA A 142 -34.68 -5.33 -7.57
N ALA A 143 -34.10 -4.42 -8.37
CA ALA A 143 -34.65 -4.04 -9.67
C ALA A 143 -34.59 -5.19 -10.68
N ALA A 144 -33.47 -5.91 -10.77
CA ALA A 144 -33.33 -7.07 -11.65
C ALA A 144 -34.28 -8.20 -11.23
N TYR A 145 -34.31 -8.50 -9.93
CA TYR A 145 -35.19 -9.51 -9.35
C TYR A 145 -36.68 -9.21 -9.61
N GLN A 146 -37.14 -7.98 -9.37
CA GLN A 146 -38.52 -7.57 -9.62
C GLN A 146 -38.95 -7.71 -11.08
N LYS A 147 -38.06 -7.39 -12.02
CA LYS A 147 -38.35 -7.49 -13.46
C LYS A 147 -38.60 -8.92 -13.91
N LEU A 148 -37.97 -9.90 -13.26
CA LEU A 148 -38.21 -11.32 -13.57
C LEU A 148 -39.65 -11.77 -13.26
N PHE A 149 -40.40 -11.08 -12.40
CA PHE A 149 -41.77 -11.45 -12.04
C PHE A 149 -42.87 -10.71 -12.81
N ASN A 150 -42.55 -9.60 -13.48
CA ASN A 150 -43.56 -8.63 -13.96
C ASN A 150 -43.65 -8.52 -15.50
N ASP A 151 -43.26 -9.54 -16.26
CA ASP A 151 -43.21 -9.53 -17.75
C ASP A 151 -42.45 -8.33 -18.36
N GLN A 152 -41.57 -7.69 -17.58
CA GLN A 152 -40.73 -6.60 -18.04
C GLN A 152 -39.40 -7.12 -18.58
N ALA A 153 -38.79 -6.38 -19.52
CA ALA A 153 -37.48 -6.72 -20.04
C ALA A 153 -36.45 -6.87 -18.89
N PRO A 154 -35.83 -8.05 -18.73
CA PRO A 154 -34.81 -8.29 -17.70
C PRO A 154 -33.59 -7.37 -17.85
N ILE A 155 -32.80 -7.26 -16.79
CA ILE A 155 -31.52 -6.53 -16.83
C ILE A 155 -30.42 -7.52 -17.19
N GLU A 156 -29.95 -7.48 -18.43
CA GLU A 156 -29.05 -8.49 -19.01
C GLU A 156 -27.73 -8.64 -18.25
N ASP A 157 -27.13 -7.54 -17.83
CA ASP A 157 -25.81 -7.54 -17.16
C ASP A 157 -25.86 -7.99 -15.69
N SER A 158 -27.04 -8.31 -15.15
CA SER A 158 -27.19 -8.77 -13.77
C SER A 158 -26.96 -10.28 -13.62
N ASN A 159 -26.18 -10.68 -12.61
CA ASN A 159 -26.02 -12.10 -12.23
C ASN A 159 -27.38 -12.75 -11.88
N ILE A 160 -28.33 -11.96 -11.34
CA ILE A 160 -29.71 -12.42 -11.07
C ILE A 160 -30.36 -12.94 -12.35
N THR A 161 -30.34 -12.14 -13.41
CA THR A 161 -30.93 -12.48 -14.72
C THR A 161 -30.19 -13.64 -15.37
N ARG A 162 -28.86 -13.61 -15.36
CA ARG A 162 -28.02 -14.66 -15.97
C ARG A 162 -28.27 -16.03 -15.33
N ASN A 163 -28.29 -16.09 -14.00
CA ASN A 163 -28.46 -17.35 -13.29
C ASN A 163 -29.90 -17.86 -13.35
N TYR A 164 -30.90 -16.96 -13.34
CA TYR A 164 -32.29 -17.33 -13.62
C TYR A 164 -32.44 -18.00 -15.00
N ARG A 165 -31.86 -17.39 -16.05
CA ARG A 165 -31.89 -17.96 -17.40
C ARG A 165 -31.17 -19.29 -17.50
N TYR A 166 -30.00 -19.41 -16.85
CA TYR A 166 -29.30 -20.68 -16.75
C TYR A 166 -30.21 -21.78 -16.22
N PHE A 167 -30.96 -21.53 -15.15
CA PHE A 167 -31.92 -22.51 -14.63
C PHE A 167 -33.05 -22.81 -15.61
N CYS A 168 -33.63 -21.82 -16.28
CA CYS A 168 -34.63 -22.06 -17.32
C CYS A 168 -34.09 -22.95 -18.45
N ASP A 169 -32.89 -22.66 -18.94
CA ASP A 169 -32.24 -23.42 -20.01
C ASP A 169 -31.92 -24.85 -19.56
N ARG A 170 -31.43 -25.02 -18.33
CA ARG A 170 -31.11 -26.33 -17.74
C ARG A 170 -32.36 -27.17 -17.50
N ILE A 171 -33.46 -26.57 -17.05
CA ILE A 171 -34.76 -27.23 -16.91
C ILE A 171 -35.29 -27.67 -18.28
N ALA A 172 -35.17 -26.83 -19.30
CA ALA A 172 -35.61 -27.14 -20.66
C ALA A 172 -34.85 -28.30 -21.31
N GLN A 173 -33.64 -28.62 -20.84
CA GLN A 173 -32.88 -29.80 -21.29
C GLN A 173 -33.53 -31.12 -20.83
N GLY A 174 -34.44 -31.08 -19.85
CA GLY A 174 -35.29 -32.22 -19.49
C GLY A 174 -34.58 -33.34 -18.71
N GLU A 175 -33.54 -33.01 -17.94
CA GLU A 175 -32.83 -34.00 -17.10
C GLU A 175 -33.66 -34.52 -15.92
N LEU A 176 -34.64 -33.73 -15.46
CA LEU A 176 -35.58 -34.05 -14.39
C LEU A 176 -37.00 -33.64 -14.83
N SER A 177 -38.00 -34.41 -14.43
CA SER A 177 -39.41 -33.99 -14.50
C SER A 177 -39.75 -32.93 -13.44
N GLY A 178 -40.91 -32.27 -13.58
CA GLY A 178 -41.31 -31.21 -12.64
C GLY A 178 -41.43 -31.73 -11.21
N ASP A 179 -41.99 -32.92 -11.04
CA ASP A 179 -42.12 -33.60 -9.75
C ASP A 179 -40.76 -34.01 -9.15
N GLU A 180 -39.85 -34.48 -9.98
CA GLU A 180 -38.49 -34.85 -9.58
C GLU A 180 -37.69 -33.63 -9.14
N LEU A 181 -37.72 -32.54 -9.91
CA LEU A 181 -37.05 -31.31 -9.54
C LEU A 181 -37.64 -30.71 -8.26
N TRP A 182 -38.97 -30.70 -8.12
CA TRP A 182 -39.64 -30.25 -6.89
C TRP A 182 -39.25 -31.08 -5.67
N ARG A 183 -39.20 -32.41 -5.80
CA ARG A 183 -38.70 -33.30 -4.74
C ARG A 183 -37.26 -32.99 -4.39
N ALA A 184 -36.40 -32.80 -5.39
CA ALA A 184 -34.99 -32.53 -5.16
C ALA A 184 -34.77 -31.19 -4.44
N VAL A 185 -35.51 -30.14 -4.80
CA VAL A 185 -35.46 -28.84 -4.12
C VAL A 185 -35.96 -28.94 -2.67
N ASN A 186 -36.99 -29.75 -2.39
CA ASN A 186 -37.40 -30.06 -1.01
C ASN A 186 -36.32 -30.84 -0.24
N GLY A 187 -35.52 -31.64 -0.93
CA GLY A 187 -34.37 -32.37 -0.38
C GLY A 187 -33.18 -31.49 0.00
N LEU A 188 -33.14 -30.22 -0.42
CA LEU A 188 -32.08 -29.28 -0.01
C LEU A 188 -32.23 -28.90 1.47
N HIS A 189 -31.31 -29.33 2.30
CA HIS A 189 -31.30 -29.05 3.74
C HIS A 189 -30.23 -28.02 4.09
N ALA A 190 -30.59 -27.00 4.86
CA ALA A 190 -29.65 -26.01 5.36
C ALA A 190 -29.64 -26.01 6.90
N MET A 191 -28.49 -25.70 7.49
CA MET A 191 -28.38 -25.39 8.92
C MET A 191 -28.92 -23.97 9.13
N ILE A 192 -30.14 -23.87 9.68
CA ILE A 192 -30.77 -22.59 9.99
C ILE A 192 -30.37 -22.19 11.40
N LEU A 193 -29.65 -21.08 11.52
CA LEU A 193 -29.20 -20.52 12.78
C LEU A 193 -29.94 -19.21 13.06
N THR A 194 -30.62 -19.16 14.20
CA THR A 194 -31.32 -17.96 14.66
C THR A 194 -30.64 -17.35 15.88
N LEU A 195 -30.44 -16.03 15.85
CA LEU A 195 -29.78 -15.31 16.93
C LEU A 195 -30.66 -15.25 18.19
N GLY A 196 -30.02 -15.46 19.33
CA GLY A 196 -30.53 -15.18 20.66
C GLY A 196 -30.61 -13.67 20.96
N LYS A 197 -31.19 -13.34 22.11
CA LYS A 197 -31.33 -11.93 22.53
C LYS A 197 -29.99 -11.24 22.78
N ASP A 198 -29.05 -11.99 23.35
CA ASP A 198 -27.73 -11.49 23.78
C ASP A 198 -26.63 -11.74 22.74
N ASP A 199 -26.98 -12.32 21.59
CA ASP A 199 -26.04 -12.58 20.50
C ASP A 199 -25.72 -11.28 19.75
N ASP A 200 -24.43 -11.09 19.46
CA ASP A 200 -23.91 -9.98 18.65
C ASP A 200 -23.85 -10.42 17.17
N PRO A 201 -24.73 -9.90 16.29
CA PRO A 201 -24.75 -10.25 14.88
C PRO A 201 -23.41 -10.03 14.18
N GLN A 202 -22.65 -9.01 14.60
CA GLN A 202 -21.40 -8.64 13.96
C GLN A 202 -20.30 -9.67 14.25
N ARG A 203 -20.17 -10.08 15.51
CA ARG A 203 -19.18 -11.12 15.89
C ARG A 203 -19.48 -12.45 15.22
N ILE A 204 -20.76 -12.81 15.14
CA ILE A 204 -21.20 -14.02 14.45
C ILE A 204 -20.83 -13.95 12.97
N PHE A 205 -21.13 -12.83 12.31
CA PHE A 205 -20.75 -12.60 10.91
C PHE A 205 -19.24 -12.69 10.68
N GLU A 206 -18.43 -12.06 11.54
CA GLU A 206 -16.96 -12.11 11.47
C GLU A 206 -16.43 -13.55 11.59
N SER A 207 -16.99 -14.35 12.52
CA SER A 207 -16.56 -15.73 12.73
C SER A 207 -16.89 -16.67 11.56
N LEU A 208 -18.08 -16.53 10.95
CA LEU A 208 -18.59 -17.45 9.92
C LEU A 208 -17.94 -17.23 8.56
N ASN A 209 -17.63 -15.98 8.22
CA ASN A 209 -17.04 -15.63 6.93
C ASN A 209 -15.57 -16.06 6.77
N SER A 210 -14.98 -16.70 7.78
CA SER A 210 -13.65 -17.32 7.69
C SER A 210 -13.62 -18.58 6.81
N THR A 211 -14.77 -19.17 6.46
CA THR A 211 -14.86 -20.50 5.80
C THR A 211 -15.58 -20.51 4.44
N GLY A 212 -16.14 -19.39 3.98
CA GLY A 212 -16.95 -19.27 2.76
C GLY A 212 -16.27 -18.55 1.58
N LEU A 213 -17.05 -18.15 0.56
CA LEU A 213 -16.56 -17.28 -0.52
C LEU A 213 -16.10 -15.95 0.07
N ALA A 214 -14.79 -15.68 -0.01
CA ALA A 214 -14.15 -14.54 0.64
C ALA A 214 -14.90 -13.23 0.35
N LEU A 215 -15.19 -12.49 1.42
CA LEU A 215 -15.67 -11.11 1.32
C LEU A 215 -14.50 -10.20 0.96
N SER A 216 -14.80 -9.16 0.18
CA SER A 216 -13.85 -8.05 0.00
C SER A 216 -13.60 -7.35 1.34
N GLU A 217 -12.51 -6.60 1.45
CA GLU A 217 -12.23 -5.81 2.65
C GLU A 217 -13.26 -4.68 2.78
N ALA A 218 -13.68 -4.11 1.65
CA ALA A 218 -14.78 -3.14 1.59
C ALA A 218 -16.09 -3.71 2.13
N ASP A 219 -16.48 -4.94 1.77
CA ASP A 219 -17.69 -5.59 2.29
C ASP A 219 -17.62 -5.76 3.81
N LYS A 220 -16.47 -6.21 4.34
CA LYS A 220 -16.27 -6.35 5.78
C LYS A 220 -16.37 -5.00 6.50
N ILE A 221 -15.85 -3.93 5.90
CA ILE A 221 -15.93 -2.58 6.44
C ILE A 221 -17.37 -2.04 6.37
N ARG A 222 -18.11 -2.26 5.27
CA ARG A 222 -19.53 -1.91 5.17
C ARG A 222 -20.32 -2.57 6.30
N ASN A 223 -20.07 -3.84 6.54
CA ASN A 223 -20.70 -4.60 7.60
C ASN A 223 -20.40 -3.99 8.98
N LEU A 224 -19.12 -3.73 9.27
CA LEU A 224 -18.65 -3.11 10.52
C LEU A 224 -19.33 -1.75 10.79
N VAL A 225 -19.49 -0.90 9.78
CA VAL A 225 -20.03 0.45 9.98
C VAL A 225 -21.56 0.50 10.01
N LEU A 226 -22.26 -0.47 9.43
CA LEU A 226 -23.72 -0.45 9.32
C LEU A 226 -24.42 -1.40 10.30
N MET A 227 -23.90 -2.61 10.56
CA MET A 227 -24.65 -3.67 11.23
C MET A 227 -25.11 -3.31 12.66
N GLY A 228 -24.32 -2.53 13.39
CA GLY A 228 -24.65 -2.09 14.76
C GLY A 228 -25.70 -0.97 14.86
N ALA A 229 -26.14 -0.39 13.74
CA ALA A 229 -27.11 0.71 13.73
C ALA A 229 -28.57 0.21 13.63
N ALA A 230 -29.54 1.02 14.05
CA ALA A 230 -30.96 0.74 13.84
C ALA A 230 -31.32 0.76 12.33
N PRO A 231 -32.35 0.03 11.86
CA PRO A 231 -32.66 -0.12 10.43
C PRO A 231 -32.80 1.21 9.66
N GLU A 232 -33.45 2.21 10.24
CA GLU A 232 -33.62 3.53 9.60
C GLU A 232 -32.28 4.25 9.46
N ARG A 233 -31.40 4.07 10.45
CA ARG A 233 -30.06 4.64 10.45
C ARG A 233 -29.13 3.89 9.49
N GLN A 234 -29.28 2.57 9.36
CA GLN A 234 -28.56 1.75 8.37
C GLN A 234 -28.84 2.25 6.96
N GLU A 235 -30.13 2.40 6.60
CA GLU A 235 -30.54 2.90 5.29
C GLU A 235 -29.98 4.29 5.03
N MET A 236 -30.08 5.21 6.01
CA MET A 236 -29.55 6.56 5.88
C MET A 236 -28.03 6.57 5.64
N LEU A 237 -27.27 5.81 6.43
CA LEU A 237 -25.81 5.75 6.29
C LEU A 237 -25.39 5.11 4.95
N TYR A 238 -26.16 4.13 4.48
CA TYR A 238 -25.92 3.49 3.20
C TYR A 238 -26.21 4.44 2.04
N GLU A 239 -27.42 5.01 1.98
CA GLU A 239 -27.89 5.86 0.89
C GLU A 239 -27.11 7.16 0.77
N ASN A 240 -26.86 7.85 1.89
CA ASN A 240 -26.27 9.18 1.86
C ASN A 240 -24.73 9.19 1.85
N TYR A 241 -24.09 8.06 2.17
CA TYR A 241 -22.64 8.00 2.25
C TYR A 241 -22.06 6.77 1.55
N TRP A 242 -22.42 5.55 1.95
CA TRP A 242 -21.74 4.35 1.42
C TRP A 242 -21.93 4.19 -0.09
N ASN A 243 -23.18 4.26 -0.57
CA ASN A 243 -23.49 4.12 -1.99
C ASN A 243 -22.82 5.22 -2.83
N GLU A 244 -22.89 6.46 -2.37
CA GLU A 244 -22.22 7.59 -3.02
C GLU A 244 -20.69 7.43 -3.07
N ILE A 245 -20.08 6.87 -2.01
CA ILE A 245 -18.64 6.52 -2.01
C ILE A 245 -18.36 5.46 -3.08
N GLU A 246 -19.14 4.38 -3.15
CA GLU A 246 -18.95 3.32 -4.14
C GLU A 246 -19.07 3.86 -5.57
N GLU A 247 -20.10 4.66 -5.84
CA GLU A 247 -20.31 5.28 -7.15
C GLU A 247 -19.18 6.25 -7.52
N SER A 248 -18.72 7.08 -6.58
CA SER A 248 -17.64 8.06 -6.82
C SER A 248 -16.32 7.41 -7.23
N VAL A 249 -16.07 6.17 -6.78
CA VAL A 249 -14.81 5.46 -7.01
C VAL A 249 -14.96 4.29 -7.98
N ASP A 250 -16.00 4.30 -8.81
CA ASP A 250 -16.30 3.27 -9.82
C ASP A 250 -16.34 1.85 -9.23
N TYR A 251 -16.88 1.73 -8.01
CA TYR A 251 -16.93 0.49 -7.23
C TYR A 251 -15.56 -0.14 -6.91
N LEU A 252 -14.45 0.61 -7.07
CA LEU A 252 -13.11 0.23 -6.61
C LEU A 252 -12.91 0.57 -5.12
N THR A 253 -13.86 0.16 -4.28
CA THR A 253 -13.98 0.58 -2.88
C THR A 253 -12.79 0.12 -2.03
N ASP A 254 -12.29 -1.10 -2.20
CA ASP A 254 -11.10 -1.59 -1.48
C ASP A 254 -9.85 -0.74 -1.78
N TRP A 255 -9.68 -0.36 -3.04
CA TRP A 255 -8.60 0.50 -3.49
C TRP A 255 -8.72 1.89 -2.86
N PHE A 256 -9.93 2.46 -2.85
CA PHE A 256 -10.18 3.77 -2.26
C PHE A 256 -9.94 3.78 -0.74
N ILE A 257 -10.49 2.82 0.01
CA ILE A 257 -10.34 2.75 1.46
C ILE A 257 -8.87 2.67 1.86
N ARG A 258 -8.05 1.94 1.09
CA ARG A 258 -6.60 1.88 1.30
C ARG A 258 -5.94 3.26 1.17
N HIS A 259 -6.34 4.06 0.18
CA HIS A 259 -5.85 5.44 0.02
C HIS A 259 -6.38 6.37 1.10
N TYR A 260 -7.65 6.25 1.46
CA TYR A 260 -8.28 6.98 2.58
C TYR A 260 -7.50 6.78 3.89
N LEU A 261 -7.22 5.51 4.24
CA LEU A 261 -6.41 5.18 5.41
C LEU A 261 -4.99 5.71 5.28
N THR A 262 -4.38 5.67 4.10
CA THR A 262 -3.04 6.24 3.87
C THR A 262 -3.05 7.75 4.11
N THR A 263 -4.05 8.48 3.62
CA THR A 263 -4.21 9.92 3.84
C THR A 263 -4.40 10.26 5.32
N ARG A 264 -5.20 9.48 6.04
CA ARG A 264 -5.53 9.77 7.45
C ARG A 264 -4.50 9.27 8.46
N THR A 265 -3.82 8.15 8.18
CA THR A 265 -2.87 7.52 9.12
C THR A 265 -1.40 7.68 8.70
N ARG A 266 -1.13 8.11 7.45
CA ARG A 266 0.20 8.19 6.82
C ARG A 266 0.90 6.83 6.67
N LYS A 267 0.21 5.74 6.96
CA LYS A 267 0.66 4.36 6.80
C LYS A 267 -0.22 3.69 5.75
N THR A 268 0.42 3.06 4.77
CA THR A 268 -0.30 2.30 3.74
C THR A 268 -0.49 0.87 4.22
N PRO A 269 -1.73 0.43 4.51
CA PRO A 269 -1.96 -0.95 4.89
C PRO A 269 -1.69 -1.89 3.70
N ARG A 270 -1.39 -3.16 4.01
CA ARG A 270 -1.41 -4.25 3.04
C ARG A 270 -2.84 -4.44 2.53
N GLN A 271 -2.98 -4.99 1.33
CA GLN A 271 -4.28 -5.14 0.67
C GLN A 271 -5.24 -6.08 1.43
N ASP A 272 -4.70 -7.08 2.13
CA ASP A 272 -5.46 -8.05 2.94
C ASP A 272 -5.62 -7.65 4.42
N ALA A 273 -5.06 -6.50 4.81
CA ALA A 273 -5.11 -5.97 6.17
C ALA A 273 -5.87 -4.64 6.25
N VAL A 274 -6.63 -4.29 5.19
CA VAL A 274 -7.36 -3.02 5.10
C VAL A 274 -8.47 -2.97 6.15
N TYR A 275 -9.19 -4.07 6.35
CA TYR A 275 -10.24 -4.17 7.38
C TYR A 275 -9.68 -3.93 8.78
N GLU A 276 -8.62 -4.62 9.18
CA GLU A 276 -8.03 -4.47 10.53
C GLU A 276 -7.46 -3.06 10.76
N ALA A 277 -6.84 -2.47 9.73
CA ALA A 277 -6.37 -1.10 9.78
C ALA A 277 -7.54 -0.11 9.92
N PHE A 278 -8.64 -0.33 9.20
CA PHE A 278 -9.85 0.50 9.31
C PHE A 278 -10.50 0.37 10.69
N ARG A 279 -10.66 -0.85 11.19
CA ARG A 279 -11.23 -1.13 12.52
C ARG A 279 -10.45 -0.42 13.61
N THR A 280 -9.12 -0.48 13.54
CA THR A 280 -8.22 0.23 14.46
C THR A 280 -8.38 1.76 14.33
N TYR A 281 -8.51 2.27 13.10
CA TYR A 281 -8.68 3.70 12.83
C TYR A 281 -10.04 4.26 13.30
N GLN A 282 -11.12 3.49 13.14
CA GLN A 282 -12.49 3.87 13.49
C GLN A 282 -12.74 3.81 15.00
N LYS A 283 -12.03 2.93 15.73
CA LYS A 283 -12.21 2.75 17.17
C LYS A 283 -12.22 4.08 17.93
N GLY A 284 -13.33 4.36 18.62
CA GLY A 284 -13.51 5.58 19.42
C GLY A 284 -13.96 6.81 18.62
N LYS A 285 -14.30 6.68 17.33
CA LYS A 285 -14.86 7.74 16.49
C LYS A 285 -16.31 7.48 16.15
N ASP A 286 -17.04 8.55 15.90
CA ASP A 286 -18.39 8.45 15.37
C ASP A 286 -18.38 7.93 13.92
N VAL A 287 -19.23 6.96 13.62
CA VAL A 287 -19.28 6.29 12.32
C VAL A 287 -19.75 7.25 11.22
N GLU A 288 -20.72 8.11 11.50
CA GLU A 288 -21.22 9.06 10.51
C GLU A 288 -20.16 10.11 10.16
N GLN A 289 -19.42 10.61 11.14
CA GLN A 289 -18.28 11.49 10.87
C GLN A 289 -17.22 10.81 9.99
N VAL A 290 -16.91 9.54 10.25
CA VAL A 290 -15.95 8.78 9.42
C VAL A 290 -16.49 8.59 8.00
N LEU A 291 -17.76 8.22 7.83
CA LEU A 291 -18.37 8.05 6.51
C LEU A 291 -18.50 9.37 5.74
N SER A 292 -18.87 10.46 6.41
CA SER A 292 -18.89 11.80 5.82
C SER A 292 -17.50 12.23 5.34
N ASP A 293 -16.47 11.94 6.12
CA ASP A 293 -15.08 12.22 5.76
C ASP A 293 -14.61 11.37 4.57
N MET A 294 -14.94 10.07 4.58
CA MET A 294 -14.69 9.16 3.46
C MET A 294 -15.39 9.64 2.19
N HIS A 295 -16.66 10.05 2.28
CA HIS A 295 -17.43 10.55 1.15
C HIS A 295 -16.80 11.80 0.52
N SER A 296 -16.36 12.78 1.33
CA SER A 296 -15.64 13.95 0.81
C SER A 296 -14.34 13.55 0.09
N LEU A 297 -13.57 12.61 0.65
CA LEU A 297 -12.31 12.17 0.04
C LEU A 297 -12.55 11.30 -1.20
N ALA A 298 -13.65 10.56 -1.28
CA ALA A 298 -14.06 9.80 -2.45
C ALA A 298 -14.35 10.73 -3.63
N ASN A 299 -15.09 11.82 -3.39
CA ASN A 299 -15.33 12.86 -4.40
C ASN A 299 -14.01 13.51 -4.88
N HIS A 300 -13.06 13.78 -3.97
CA HIS A 300 -11.75 14.27 -4.39
C HIS A 300 -10.98 13.24 -5.23
N ALA A 301 -11.04 11.96 -4.88
CA ALA A 301 -10.43 10.89 -5.66
C ALA A 301 -11.07 10.77 -7.04
N HIS A 302 -12.40 10.88 -7.13
CA HIS A 302 -13.16 10.93 -8.38
C HIS A 302 -12.64 12.04 -9.28
N ASP A 303 -12.60 13.28 -8.77
CA ASP A 303 -12.17 14.45 -9.52
C ASP A 303 -10.73 14.32 -10.07
N LEU A 304 -9.84 13.71 -9.29
CA LEU A 304 -8.45 13.50 -9.68
C LEU A 304 -8.31 12.41 -10.74
N THR A 305 -9.04 11.30 -10.60
CA THR A 305 -8.97 10.15 -11.52
C THR A 305 -9.68 10.43 -12.85
N HIS A 306 -10.79 11.17 -12.81
CA HIS A 306 -11.55 11.57 -14.00
C HIS A 306 -11.09 12.90 -14.60
N SER A 307 -10.15 13.61 -13.95
CA SER A 307 -9.67 14.92 -14.38
C SER A 307 -10.80 15.94 -14.49
N THR A 308 -11.64 16.01 -13.46
CA THR A 308 -12.82 16.88 -13.34
C THR A 308 -12.72 17.79 -12.12
N THR A 309 -11.52 18.25 -11.77
CA THR A 309 -11.29 19.16 -10.64
C THR A 309 -12.00 20.51 -10.81
N GLY A 310 -12.40 20.86 -12.04
CA GLY A 310 -13.02 22.14 -12.37
C GLY A 310 -11.99 23.22 -12.73
N VAL A 311 -10.69 22.88 -12.72
CA VAL A 311 -9.59 23.75 -13.14
C VAL A 311 -9.06 23.24 -14.48
N PRO A 312 -9.40 23.87 -15.63
CA PRO A 312 -9.10 23.33 -16.96
C PRO A 312 -7.62 23.04 -17.22
N ALA A 313 -6.71 23.82 -16.64
CA ALA A 313 -5.27 23.63 -16.78
C ALA A 313 -4.76 22.43 -15.97
N ALA A 314 -5.29 22.22 -14.77
CA ALA A 314 -5.00 21.05 -13.93
C ALA A 314 -5.57 19.79 -14.58
N ASP A 315 -6.83 19.83 -15.01
CA ASP A 315 -7.54 18.72 -15.64
C ASP A 315 -6.85 18.25 -16.93
N ARG A 316 -6.35 19.19 -17.75
CA ARG A 316 -5.55 18.85 -18.93
C ARG A 316 -4.28 18.09 -18.58
N ARG A 317 -3.60 18.49 -17.49
CA ARG A 317 -2.39 17.81 -17.04
C ARG A 317 -2.71 16.44 -16.42
N LEU A 318 -3.79 16.34 -15.65
CA LEU A 318 -4.26 15.10 -15.03
C LEU A 318 -4.66 14.06 -16.07
N ARG A 319 -5.39 14.44 -17.14
CA ARG A 319 -5.77 13.50 -18.21
C ARG A 319 -4.56 12.74 -18.77
N LYS A 320 -3.44 13.45 -18.95
CA LYS A 320 -2.19 12.84 -19.37
C LYS A 320 -1.56 12.04 -18.24
N PHE A 321 -1.41 12.64 -17.06
CA PHE A 321 -0.77 11.98 -15.92
C PHE A 321 -1.45 10.66 -15.53
N ASN A 322 -2.78 10.56 -15.62
CA ASN A 322 -3.55 9.37 -15.27
C ASN A 322 -3.28 8.19 -16.21
N ILE A 323 -2.73 8.41 -17.42
CA ILE A 323 -2.26 7.33 -18.31
C ILE A 323 -1.16 6.49 -17.63
N LEU A 324 -0.34 7.11 -16.77
CA LEU A 324 0.72 6.40 -16.05
C LEU A 324 0.16 5.44 -14.97
N ARG A 325 -1.12 5.59 -14.57
CA ARG A 325 -1.78 4.81 -13.50
C ARG A 325 -0.95 4.75 -12.21
N ARG A 326 -0.53 5.92 -11.71
CA ARG A 326 0.37 6.06 -10.54
C ARG A 326 -0.37 6.46 -9.28
N ASP A 327 -1.21 5.55 -8.81
CA ASP A 327 -2.11 5.75 -7.67
C ASP A 327 -1.39 6.07 -6.35
N VAL A 328 -0.10 5.76 -6.25
CA VAL A 328 0.74 6.11 -5.11
C VAL A 328 0.75 7.62 -4.80
N THR A 329 0.46 8.48 -5.77
CA THR A 329 0.39 9.92 -5.56
C THR A 329 -0.95 10.40 -5.02
N LEU A 330 -2.00 9.58 -5.07
CA LEU A 330 -3.36 9.96 -4.69
C LEU A 330 -3.49 10.41 -3.23
N PRO A 331 -2.89 9.74 -2.22
CA PRO A 331 -3.03 10.18 -0.84
C PRO A 331 -2.59 11.64 -0.61
N PHE A 332 -1.55 12.06 -1.34
CA PHE A 332 -1.09 13.44 -1.39
C PHE A 332 -2.05 14.34 -2.17
N LEU A 333 -2.40 13.98 -3.41
CA LEU A 333 -3.23 14.83 -4.29
C LEU A 333 -4.66 15.02 -3.76
N ILE A 334 -5.26 14.01 -3.12
CA ILE A 334 -6.56 14.10 -2.45
C ILE A 334 -6.52 15.19 -1.37
N SER A 335 -5.43 15.26 -0.61
CA SER A 335 -5.25 16.26 0.44
C SER A 335 -5.04 17.67 -0.13
N VAL A 336 -4.31 17.77 -1.24
CA VAL A 336 -4.11 19.03 -1.98
C VAL A 336 -5.43 19.54 -2.55
N LEU A 337 -6.24 18.65 -3.15
CA LEU A 337 -7.55 19.03 -3.68
C LEU A 337 -8.50 19.45 -2.54
N GLY A 338 -8.42 18.83 -1.37
CA GLY A 338 -9.14 19.30 -0.17
C GLY A 338 -8.79 20.73 0.23
N GLU A 339 -7.50 21.11 0.24
CA GLU A 339 -7.09 22.50 0.48
C GLU A 339 -7.61 23.46 -0.60
N TYR A 340 -7.68 22.99 -1.86
CA TYR A 340 -8.24 23.77 -2.96
C TYR A 340 -9.73 24.02 -2.76
N ARG A 341 -10.52 22.98 -2.46
CA ARG A 341 -11.96 23.09 -2.19
C ARG A 341 -12.26 23.99 -0.99
N ASN A 342 -11.36 24.04 -0.01
CA ASN A 342 -11.45 24.92 1.15
C ASN A 342 -10.99 26.37 0.87
N GLY A 343 -10.50 26.68 -0.34
CA GLY A 343 -10.01 28.00 -0.73
C GLY A 343 -8.61 28.36 -0.22
N SER A 344 -7.87 27.40 0.36
CA SER A 344 -6.51 27.61 0.89
C SER A 344 -5.44 27.66 -0.19
N ILE A 345 -5.70 27.12 -1.38
CA ILE A 345 -4.82 27.20 -2.54
C ILE A 345 -5.61 27.63 -3.78
N THR A 346 -4.94 28.32 -4.70
CA THR A 346 -5.51 28.85 -5.94
C THR A 346 -5.48 27.82 -7.08
N ASP A 347 -6.24 28.07 -8.15
CA ASP A 347 -6.21 27.28 -9.41
C ASP A 347 -4.78 27.12 -9.96
N ALA A 348 -3.99 28.19 -9.89
CA ALA A 348 -2.60 28.21 -10.36
C ALA A 348 -1.68 27.33 -9.50
N GLU A 349 -1.87 27.35 -8.18
CA GLU A 349 -1.11 26.51 -7.25
C GLU A 349 -1.46 25.04 -7.39
N LEU A 350 -2.76 24.70 -7.52
CA LEU A 350 -3.20 23.33 -7.79
C LEU A 350 -2.55 22.80 -9.07
N THR A 351 -2.65 23.57 -10.16
CA THR A 351 -2.05 23.21 -11.46
C THR A 351 -0.54 23.02 -11.33
N LYS A 352 0.15 23.90 -10.60
CA LYS A 352 1.61 23.82 -10.42
C LYS A 352 2.01 22.60 -9.59
N ILE A 353 1.27 22.25 -8.53
CA ILE A 353 1.52 21.05 -7.74
C ILE A 353 1.38 19.79 -8.60
N ILE A 354 0.31 19.69 -9.40
CA ILE A 354 0.11 18.55 -10.31
C ILE A 354 1.27 18.44 -11.31
N LYS A 355 1.71 19.55 -11.92
CA LYS A 355 2.87 19.57 -12.81
C LYS A 355 4.17 19.11 -12.11
N ILE A 356 4.38 19.51 -10.85
CA ILE A 356 5.54 19.09 -10.05
C ILE A 356 5.51 17.58 -9.79
N VAL A 357 4.36 17.04 -9.36
CA VAL A 357 4.20 15.61 -9.10
C VAL A 357 4.41 14.81 -10.37
N ASP A 358 3.78 15.21 -11.47
CA ASP A 358 3.93 14.56 -12.77
C ASP A 358 5.39 14.55 -13.25
N SER A 359 6.07 15.70 -13.21
CA SER A 359 7.49 15.81 -13.53
C SER A 359 8.36 14.94 -12.62
N TYR A 360 8.11 14.94 -11.31
CA TYR A 360 8.84 14.10 -10.36
C TYR A 360 8.72 12.61 -10.69
N VAL A 361 7.50 12.13 -10.94
CA VAL A 361 7.22 10.73 -11.24
C VAL A 361 7.88 10.32 -12.56
N PHE A 362 7.69 11.10 -13.62
CA PHE A 362 8.17 10.74 -14.94
C PHE A 362 9.70 10.82 -15.05
N ARG A 363 10.32 11.84 -14.46
CA ARG A 363 11.79 11.95 -14.48
C ARG A 363 12.46 10.82 -13.73
N ARG A 364 11.88 10.37 -12.60
CA ARG A 364 12.38 9.20 -11.87
C ARG A 364 12.30 7.92 -12.71
N PHE A 365 11.23 7.75 -13.48
CA PHE A 365 11.10 6.63 -14.43
C PHE A 365 12.20 6.67 -15.50
N ILE A 366 12.40 7.81 -16.16
CA ILE A 366 13.42 7.96 -17.21
C ILE A 366 14.82 7.68 -16.63
N CYS A 367 15.14 8.21 -15.46
CA CYS A 367 16.42 7.99 -14.79
C CYS A 367 16.56 6.64 -14.07
N GLY A 368 15.64 5.68 -14.30
CA GLY A 368 15.75 4.32 -13.78
C GLY A 368 15.67 4.20 -12.24
N ILE A 369 15.10 5.18 -11.55
CA ILE A 369 15.02 5.18 -10.08
C ILE A 369 13.87 4.30 -9.63
N GLN A 370 14.17 3.35 -8.73
CA GLN A 370 13.19 2.40 -8.19
C GLN A 370 11.99 3.10 -7.53
N THR A 371 10.79 2.57 -7.73
CA THR A 371 9.53 3.18 -7.29
C THR A 371 9.17 2.91 -5.83
N ASN A 372 9.87 2.00 -5.14
CA ASN A 372 9.50 1.51 -3.80
C ASN A 372 9.38 2.61 -2.75
N SER A 373 10.22 3.65 -2.86
CA SER A 373 10.23 4.79 -1.95
C SER A 373 9.08 5.78 -2.15
N MET A 374 8.32 5.67 -3.25
CA MET A 374 7.22 6.60 -3.57
C MET A 374 6.07 6.50 -2.57
N ASN A 375 5.72 5.29 -2.14
CA ASN A 375 4.62 5.07 -1.19
C ASN A 375 4.86 5.86 0.09
N LYS A 376 6.05 5.73 0.67
CA LYS A 376 6.45 6.45 1.88
C LYS A 376 6.56 7.96 1.64
N THR A 377 7.06 8.36 0.46
CA THR A 377 7.22 9.78 0.12
C THR A 377 5.86 10.47 0.06
N PHE A 378 4.92 9.95 -0.75
CA PHE A 378 3.61 10.59 -0.94
C PHE A 378 2.66 10.40 0.25
N SER A 379 2.82 9.36 1.08
CA SER A 379 2.01 9.22 2.29
C SER A 379 2.32 10.27 3.37
N THR A 380 3.54 10.83 3.39
CA THR A 380 3.94 11.87 4.37
C THR A 380 4.07 13.27 3.76
N LEU A 381 4.22 13.40 2.44
CA LEU A 381 4.53 14.65 1.75
C LEU A 381 3.59 15.80 2.13
N PHE A 382 2.28 15.56 2.13
CA PHE A 382 1.30 16.61 2.44
C PHE A 382 1.47 17.11 3.88
N ALA A 383 1.53 16.18 4.85
CA ALA A 383 1.67 16.53 6.27
C ALA A 383 3.01 17.23 6.56
N GLU A 384 4.10 16.80 5.91
CA GLU A 384 5.39 17.46 6.02
C GLU A 384 5.36 18.86 5.38
N ALA A 385 4.76 19.00 4.19
CA ALA A 385 4.67 20.28 3.49
C ALA A 385 3.83 21.28 4.30
N SER A 386 2.65 20.87 4.76
CA SER A 386 1.75 21.70 5.57
C SER A 386 2.38 22.10 6.91
N ARG A 387 3.20 21.24 7.51
CA ARG A 387 3.94 21.58 8.75
C ARG A 387 5.08 22.57 8.48
N LEU A 388 5.83 22.38 7.39
CA LEU A 388 7.00 23.20 7.09
C LEU A 388 6.64 24.56 6.50
N ARG A 389 5.57 24.65 5.71
CA ARG A 389 5.23 25.86 4.95
C ARG A 389 5.06 27.08 5.84
N GLY A 390 4.48 26.94 7.04
CA GLY A 390 4.11 28.10 7.86
C GLY A 390 3.20 29.03 7.05
N ASP A 391 3.65 30.26 6.81
CA ASP A 391 2.96 31.27 5.98
C ASP A 391 3.31 31.17 4.48
N ALA A 392 4.28 30.31 4.10
CA ALA A 392 4.68 30.13 2.71
C ALA A 392 3.66 29.29 1.92
N SER A 393 3.73 29.39 0.59
CA SER A 393 2.85 28.63 -0.30
C SER A 393 3.07 27.12 -0.15
N LEU A 394 1.99 26.34 -0.34
CA LEU A 394 2.10 24.87 -0.36
C LEU A 394 3.04 24.41 -1.49
N VAL A 395 3.01 25.11 -2.63
CA VAL A 395 3.88 24.85 -3.79
C VAL A 395 5.36 24.89 -3.38
N ASP A 396 5.77 25.91 -2.63
CA ASP A 396 7.16 26.09 -2.22
C ASP A 396 7.62 24.99 -1.25
N ALA A 397 6.80 24.66 -0.26
CA ALA A 397 7.12 23.61 0.69
C ALA A 397 7.20 22.23 0.02
N VAL A 398 6.28 21.92 -0.91
CA VAL A 398 6.32 20.68 -1.72
C VAL A 398 7.56 20.65 -2.59
N THR A 399 7.86 21.76 -3.29
CA THR A 399 9.05 21.89 -4.13
C THR A 399 10.30 21.60 -3.31
N TYR A 400 10.46 22.30 -2.17
CA TYR A 400 11.59 22.10 -1.26
C TYR A 400 11.72 20.64 -0.81
N LEU A 401 10.62 20.02 -0.37
CA LEU A 401 10.64 18.64 0.14
C LEU A 401 11.08 17.62 -0.91
N LEU A 402 10.64 17.78 -2.15
CA LEU A 402 11.02 16.88 -3.24
C LEU A 402 12.43 17.17 -3.77
N THR A 403 12.89 18.42 -3.72
CA THR A 403 14.21 18.80 -4.25
C THR A 403 15.35 18.83 -3.22
N ARG A 404 15.07 18.77 -1.92
CA ARG A 404 16.09 18.88 -0.84
C ARG A 404 17.06 17.70 -0.81
N ARG A 405 16.68 16.55 -1.36
CA ARG A 405 17.53 15.35 -1.42
C ARG A 405 18.16 15.27 -2.80
N SER A 406 19.49 15.37 -2.86
CA SER A 406 20.28 15.22 -4.08
C SER A 406 20.56 13.75 -4.41
N GLU A 407 20.55 12.87 -3.42
CA GLU A 407 20.98 11.47 -3.54
C GLU A 407 19.92 10.46 -3.01
N GLY A 408 20.13 9.19 -3.34
CA GLY A 408 19.27 8.08 -2.91
C GLY A 408 17.97 7.92 -3.71
N SER A 409 17.15 6.95 -3.29
CA SER A 409 15.95 6.52 -4.03
C SER A 409 14.79 7.53 -4.03
N THR A 410 14.85 8.58 -3.21
CA THR A 410 13.79 9.62 -3.08
C THR A 410 14.08 10.91 -3.82
N ARG A 411 15.27 11.06 -4.43
CA ARG A 411 15.71 12.30 -5.07
C ARG A 411 14.87 12.70 -6.30
N PHE A 412 14.88 13.99 -6.62
CA PHE A 412 14.31 14.55 -7.85
C PHE A 412 15.44 14.69 -8.89
N PRO A 413 15.42 13.91 -9.99
CA PRO A 413 16.49 13.93 -10.99
C PRO A 413 16.82 15.32 -11.55
N THR A 414 18.11 15.60 -11.74
CA THR A 414 18.57 16.89 -12.28
C THR A 414 18.27 17.03 -13.77
N ASP A 415 18.38 18.24 -14.34
CA ASP A 415 18.27 18.45 -15.79
C ASP A 415 19.39 17.76 -16.55
N ALA A 416 20.62 17.74 -16.02
CA ALA A 416 21.75 17.06 -16.64
C ALA A 416 21.53 15.54 -16.71
N GLU A 417 21.10 14.95 -15.60
CA GLU A 417 20.83 13.51 -15.52
C GLU A 417 19.64 13.10 -16.40
N PHE A 418 18.53 13.84 -16.34
CA PHE A 418 17.37 13.56 -17.17
C PHE A 418 17.69 13.71 -18.66
N LYS A 419 18.43 14.76 -19.04
CA LYS A 419 18.90 14.96 -20.43
C LYS A 419 19.72 13.77 -20.92
N HIS A 420 20.65 13.28 -20.09
CA HIS A 420 21.47 12.13 -20.44
C HIS A 420 20.61 10.87 -20.64
N GLU A 421 19.84 10.49 -19.63
CA GLU A 421 19.04 9.26 -19.62
C GLU A 421 17.93 9.27 -20.68
N PHE A 422 17.25 10.40 -20.88
CA PHE A 422 16.22 10.52 -21.92
C PHE A 422 16.79 10.30 -23.33
N GLY A 423 18.01 10.77 -23.57
CA GLY A 423 18.69 10.61 -24.86
C GLY A 423 19.27 9.21 -25.09
N THR A 424 19.65 8.47 -24.04
CA THR A 424 20.40 7.21 -24.16
C THR A 424 19.58 5.95 -23.84
N ARG A 425 18.52 6.07 -23.05
CA ARG A 425 17.70 4.93 -22.60
C ARG A 425 16.99 4.23 -23.76
N ASN A 426 16.81 2.92 -23.62
CA ASN A 426 15.92 2.14 -24.48
C ASN A 426 14.45 2.51 -24.19
N LEU A 427 13.87 3.38 -25.01
CA LEU A 427 12.48 3.84 -24.88
C LEU A 427 11.50 3.04 -25.73
N TYR A 428 11.99 2.09 -26.53
CA TYR A 428 11.14 1.14 -27.25
C TYR A 428 10.63 0.03 -26.33
N LYS A 429 11.50 -0.50 -25.46
CA LYS A 429 11.20 -1.62 -24.54
C LYS A 429 10.74 -1.14 -23.14
N ILE A 430 9.84 -0.17 -23.10
CA ILE A 430 9.24 0.31 -21.84
C ILE A 430 7.80 -0.20 -21.71
N THR A 431 7.23 -0.15 -20.50
CA THR A 431 5.86 -0.62 -20.27
C THR A 431 4.86 0.19 -21.12
N PRO A 432 3.74 -0.43 -21.57
CA PRO A 432 2.75 0.23 -22.41
C PRO A 432 2.26 1.57 -21.84
N GLN A 433 2.03 1.67 -20.53
CA GLN A 433 1.57 2.89 -19.88
C GLN A 433 2.58 4.03 -20.01
N ASN A 434 3.87 3.75 -19.73
CA ASN A 434 4.93 4.76 -19.85
C ASN A 434 5.15 5.16 -21.32
N ARG A 435 5.05 4.22 -22.25
CA ARG A 435 5.15 4.46 -23.69
C ARG A 435 4.01 5.36 -24.18
N ASN A 436 2.77 5.00 -23.87
CA ASN A 436 1.60 5.74 -24.30
C ASN A 436 1.63 7.17 -23.73
N TYR A 437 1.96 7.31 -22.45
CA TYR A 437 2.16 8.61 -21.79
C TYR A 437 3.26 9.45 -22.46
N LEU A 438 4.43 8.85 -22.76
CA LEU A 438 5.57 9.56 -23.37
C LEU A 438 5.16 10.19 -24.71
N TYR A 439 4.58 9.41 -25.61
CA TYR A 439 4.21 9.90 -26.94
C TYR A 439 3.00 10.84 -26.92
N GLU A 440 2.04 10.60 -26.02
CA GLU A 440 0.95 11.54 -25.75
C GLU A 440 1.46 12.91 -25.30
N CYS A 441 2.45 12.94 -24.41
CA CYS A 441 3.04 14.19 -23.92
C CYS A 441 3.88 14.88 -25.00
N LEU A 442 4.71 14.16 -25.75
CA LEU A 442 5.58 14.77 -26.75
C LEU A 442 4.83 15.26 -28.01
N GLU A 443 3.77 14.58 -28.44
CA GLU A 443 2.97 15.02 -29.59
C GLU A 443 2.17 16.28 -29.24
N ASN A 444 1.58 16.32 -28.04
CA ASN A 444 0.60 17.35 -27.69
C ASN A 444 1.18 18.49 -26.84
N LEU A 445 2.27 18.27 -26.09
CA LEU A 445 2.84 19.22 -25.12
C LEU A 445 1.76 19.92 -24.27
N ASP A 446 1.82 21.24 -24.09
CA ASP A 446 0.76 22.02 -23.42
C ASP A 446 -0.26 22.63 -24.44
N SER A 447 -0.37 22.08 -25.66
CA SER A 447 -1.27 22.57 -26.72
C SER A 447 -2.76 22.45 -26.38
N ASN A 448 -3.56 23.34 -26.97
CA ASN A 448 -5.03 23.20 -27.01
C ASN A 448 -5.49 22.26 -28.12
N ASP A 449 -4.78 22.22 -29.24
CA ASP A 449 -5.04 21.30 -30.33
C ASP A 449 -4.30 19.99 -30.02
N THR A 450 -5.06 18.99 -29.55
CA THR A 450 -4.53 17.70 -29.10
C THR A 450 -5.05 16.55 -29.95
N ARG A 451 -4.29 15.46 -29.99
CA ARG A 451 -4.71 14.16 -30.55
C ARG A 451 -4.60 13.08 -29.50
N ASP A 452 -5.53 12.14 -29.49
CA ASP A 452 -5.46 10.99 -28.57
C ASP A 452 -4.45 9.96 -29.10
N ILE A 453 -3.19 10.12 -28.70
CA ILE A 453 -2.10 9.21 -29.07
C ILE A 453 -2.11 7.99 -28.15
N ALA A 454 -2.41 8.21 -26.87
CA ALA A 454 -2.45 7.14 -25.88
C ALA A 454 -3.53 6.09 -26.21
N GLY A 455 -4.76 6.50 -26.49
CA GLY A 455 -5.85 5.60 -26.89
C GLY A 455 -5.56 4.92 -28.21
N ALA A 456 -5.06 5.66 -29.21
CA ALA A 456 -4.70 5.08 -30.50
C ALA A 456 -3.60 4.01 -30.41
N LEU A 457 -2.62 4.17 -29.50
CA LEU A 457 -1.60 3.14 -29.22
C LEU A 457 -2.17 1.94 -28.44
N GLU A 458 -3.17 2.15 -27.57
CA GLU A 458 -3.86 1.09 -26.83
C GLU A 458 -4.72 0.23 -27.76
N ASP A 459 -5.47 0.88 -28.65
CA ASP A 459 -6.30 0.26 -29.69
C ASP A 459 -5.48 -0.33 -30.85
N LYS A 460 -4.17 -0.08 -30.86
CA LYS A 460 -3.22 -0.51 -31.91
C LYS A 460 -3.55 0.04 -33.31
N THR A 461 -4.30 1.14 -33.38
CA THR A 461 -4.55 1.87 -34.64
C THR A 461 -3.29 2.61 -35.11
N ILE A 462 -2.42 2.95 -34.16
CA ILE A 462 -1.05 3.41 -34.43
C ILE A 462 -0.05 2.56 -33.64
N SER A 463 1.21 2.61 -34.05
CA SER A 463 2.31 1.91 -33.40
C SER A 463 3.56 2.78 -33.31
N VAL A 464 4.46 2.42 -32.40
CA VAL A 464 5.79 3.01 -32.33
C VAL A 464 6.65 2.40 -33.43
N GLU A 465 7.21 3.25 -34.28
CA GLU A 465 8.03 2.89 -35.43
C GLU A 465 9.50 3.27 -35.24
N HIS A 466 10.35 2.45 -35.83
CA HIS A 466 11.78 2.67 -35.97
C HIS A 466 12.08 3.37 -37.30
N ILE A 467 12.59 4.62 -37.24
CA ILE A 467 12.91 5.37 -38.47
C ILE A 467 14.00 4.64 -39.25
N MET A 468 15.16 4.44 -38.62
CA MET A 468 16.16 3.43 -38.99
C MET A 468 15.69 2.06 -38.49
N PRO A 469 15.48 1.08 -39.37
CA PRO A 469 14.79 -0.18 -39.06
C PRO A 469 15.59 -1.09 -38.12
N GLN A 470 14.90 -2.07 -37.54
CA GLN A 470 15.52 -3.09 -36.66
C GLN A 470 16.51 -3.99 -37.41
N THR A 471 16.30 -4.21 -38.71
CA THR A 471 17.24 -4.93 -39.56
C THR A 471 17.82 -3.98 -40.60
N LEU A 472 19.14 -3.78 -40.57
CA LEU A 472 19.83 -2.96 -41.56
C LEU A 472 19.80 -3.63 -42.94
N THR A 473 19.40 -2.89 -43.95
CA THR A 473 19.55 -3.26 -45.36
C THR A 473 20.84 -2.68 -45.94
N ALA A 474 21.25 -3.15 -47.13
CA ALA A 474 22.40 -2.60 -47.83
C ALA A 474 22.28 -1.08 -48.07
N ASP A 475 21.07 -0.59 -48.36
CA ASP A 475 20.81 0.84 -48.56
C ASP A 475 20.99 1.64 -47.26
N TRP A 476 20.52 1.11 -46.13
CA TRP A 476 20.72 1.75 -44.82
C TRP A 476 22.20 1.75 -44.40
N ILE A 477 22.94 0.69 -44.68
CA ILE A 477 24.39 0.65 -44.43
C ILE A 477 25.10 1.72 -45.27
N ALA A 478 24.72 1.87 -46.53
CA ALA A 478 25.28 2.89 -47.41
C ALA A 478 24.90 4.32 -46.97
N GLU A 479 23.68 4.55 -46.48
CA GLU A 479 23.21 5.87 -46.02
C GLU A 479 23.83 6.27 -44.66
N LEU A 480 24.07 5.31 -43.77
CA LEU A 480 24.71 5.54 -42.46
C LEU A 480 26.23 5.73 -42.58
N GLY A 481 26.87 5.12 -43.59
CA GLY A 481 28.30 5.23 -43.85
C GLY A 481 29.17 4.41 -42.88
N ASP A 482 30.41 4.86 -42.68
CA ASP A 482 31.38 4.17 -41.82
C ASP A 482 30.87 4.05 -40.38
N GLY A 483 30.89 2.83 -39.83
CA GLY A 483 30.39 2.55 -38.48
C GLY A 483 28.87 2.35 -38.39
N ALA A 484 28.19 2.07 -39.50
CA ALA A 484 26.74 1.80 -39.54
C ALA A 484 26.24 0.81 -38.46
N GLU A 485 26.96 -0.30 -38.23
CA GLU A 485 26.62 -1.27 -37.18
C GLU A 485 26.68 -0.66 -35.77
N GLN A 486 27.75 0.09 -35.46
CA GLN A 486 27.90 0.76 -34.17
C GLN A 486 26.83 1.84 -33.96
N ILE A 487 26.49 2.59 -35.01
CA ILE A 487 25.40 3.57 -34.99
C ILE A 487 24.08 2.85 -34.72
N HIS A 488 23.83 1.74 -35.41
CA HIS A 488 22.61 0.95 -35.24
C HIS A 488 22.46 0.42 -33.82
N ASP A 489 23.47 -0.29 -33.30
CA ASP A 489 23.46 -0.83 -31.94
C ASP A 489 23.23 0.25 -30.87
N THR A 490 23.83 1.42 -31.07
CA THR A 490 23.74 2.54 -30.13
C THR A 490 22.38 3.22 -30.18
N TRP A 491 21.87 3.51 -31.38
CA TRP A 491 20.75 4.42 -31.58
C TRP A 491 19.41 3.74 -31.82
N LEU A 492 19.39 2.43 -32.14
CA LEU A 492 18.19 1.70 -32.55
C LEU A 492 16.97 1.99 -31.67
N ASN A 493 17.14 1.90 -30.34
CA ASN A 493 16.02 2.04 -29.39
C ASN A 493 16.00 3.38 -28.65
N ARG A 494 16.78 4.37 -29.09
CA ARG A 494 16.84 5.71 -28.48
C ARG A 494 15.75 6.61 -29.05
N ILE A 495 15.35 7.63 -28.28
CA ILE A 495 14.23 8.52 -28.63
C ILE A 495 14.36 9.16 -30.02
N GLY A 496 15.59 9.48 -30.45
CA GLY A 496 15.85 10.07 -31.77
C GLY A 496 15.47 9.16 -32.94
N ASN A 497 15.49 7.83 -32.75
CA ASN A 497 15.13 6.87 -33.79
C ASN A 497 13.67 6.41 -33.74
N LEU A 498 12.93 6.83 -32.71
CA LEU A 498 11.56 6.36 -32.48
C LEU A 498 10.53 7.41 -32.86
N THR A 499 9.39 6.93 -33.34
CA THR A 499 8.29 7.76 -33.77
C THR A 499 6.95 7.02 -33.73
N ILE A 500 5.85 7.67 -34.11
CA ILE A 500 4.51 7.06 -34.18
C ILE A 500 3.98 7.08 -35.62
N THR A 501 3.28 6.02 -36.01
CA THR A 501 2.63 5.90 -37.33
C THR A 501 1.50 4.87 -37.33
N GLY A 502 0.49 5.08 -38.17
CA GLY A 502 -0.54 4.09 -38.49
C GLY A 502 -0.14 3.11 -39.61
N TYR A 503 0.97 3.37 -40.32
CA TYR A 503 1.38 2.66 -41.53
C TYR A 503 2.68 1.86 -41.35
N ASN A 504 2.90 1.28 -40.17
CA ASN A 504 4.16 0.58 -39.85
C ASN A 504 4.48 -0.56 -40.84
N SER A 505 3.47 -1.34 -41.24
CA SER A 505 3.62 -2.40 -42.24
C SER A 505 4.10 -1.89 -43.60
N LEU A 506 3.76 -0.64 -43.97
CA LEU A 506 4.21 0.00 -45.21
C LEU A 506 5.70 0.35 -45.17
N TYR A 507 6.21 0.74 -44.00
CA TYR A 507 7.57 1.23 -43.84
C TYR A 507 8.58 0.10 -43.76
N SER A 508 8.36 -0.90 -42.90
CA SER A 508 9.23 -2.08 -42.75
C SER A 508 10.73 -1.71 -42.74
N ASN A 509 11.56 -2.48 -43.46
CA ASN A 509 13.00 -2.23 -43.63
C ASN A 509 13.33 -1.36 -44.85
N ARG A 510 12.35 -0.61 -45.40
CA ARG A 510 12.58 0.22 -46.59
C ARG A 510 13.59 1.35 -46.30
N PRO A 511 14.32 1.82 -47.33
CA PRO A 511 15.20 2.99 -47.22
C PRO A 511 14.45 4.23 -46.70
N TYR A 512 15.16 5.14 -46.03
CA TYR A 512 14.54 6.34 -45.45
C TYR A 512 13.77 7.17 -46.49
N LYS A 513 14.35 7.34 -47.68
CA LYS A 513 13.73 8.09 -48.77
C LYS A 513 12.36 7.53 -49.15
N GLU A 514 12.22 6.20 -49.23
CA GLU A 514 10.94 5.56 -49.52
C GLU A 514 9.94 5.73 -48.37
N LYS A 515 10.38 5.55 -47.11
CA LYS A 515 9.53 5.80 -45.93
C LYS A 515 9.03 7.25 -45.88
N ARG A 516 9.80 8.20 -46.42
CA ARG A 516 9.44 9.62 -46.49
C ARG A 516 8.48 9.95 -47.62
N GLU A 517 8.76 9.47 -48.84
CA GLU A 517 8.14 9.94 -50.09
C GLU A 517 7.00 9.06 -50.61
N THR A 518 6.83 7.83 -50.12
CA THR A 518 5.69 6.97 -50.51
C THR A 518 4.37 7.60 -50.05
N GLU A 519 3.27 7.32 -50.75
CA GLU A 519 1.92 7.65 -50.30
C GLU A 519 1.69 7.15 -48.87
N ASN A 520 1.19 8.01 -47.98
CA ASN A 520 1.08 7.76 -46.53
C ASN A 520 2.44 7.68 -45.79
N GLY A 521 3.51 8.18 -46.40
CA GLY A 521 4.85 8.30 -45.83
C GLY A 521 4.98 9.45 -44.82
N PHE A 522 6.21 9.72 -44.38
CA PHE A 522 6.46 10.79 -43.40
C PHE A 522 6.00 12.17 -43.91
N ILE A 523 6.06 12.47 -45.22
CA ILE A 523 5.58 13.75 -45.78
C ILE A 523 4.10 13.96 -45.49
N ASP A 524 3.29 12.91 -45.64
CA ASP A 524 1.83 12.96 -45.47
C ASP A 524 1.41 12.85 -44.00
N SER A 525 2.30 12.36 -43.13
CA SER A 525 2.00 12.08 -41.72
C SER A 525 1.37 13.28 -41.00
N PRO A 526 0.23 13.13 -40.31
CA PRO A 526 -0.38 14.24 -39.60
C PRO A 526 0.42 14.65 -38.35
N TYR A 527 1.23 13.76 -37.77
CA TYR A 527 1.88 13.92 -36.45
C TYR A 527 2.96 14.99 -36.38
N SER A 528 2.92 15.82 -35.32
CA SER A 528 3.93 16.83 -34.99
C SER A 528 5.29 16.19 -34.73
N LEU A 529 5.31 15.03 -34.08
CA LEU A 529 6.49 14.20 -33.89
C LEU A 529 7.20 13.85 -35.21
N ASN A 530 6.50 13.90 -36.35
CA ASN A 530 7.05 13.49 -37.66
C ASN A 530 7.56 14.67 -38.48
N LYS A 531 7.37 15.91 -38.01
CA LYS A 531 7.74 17.14 -38.71
C LYS A 531 9.22 17.22 -39.09
N VAL A 532 10.11 16.70 -38.26
CA VAL A 532 11.56 16.66 -38.57
C VAL A 532 11.83 15.76 -39.78
N MET A 533 11.18 14.59 -39.84
CA MET A 533 11.34 13.65 -40.95
C MET A 533 10.72 14.18 -42.25
N LYS A 534 9.66 14.99 -42.17
CA LYS A 534 9.10 15.67 -43.36
C LYS A 534 10.11 16.55 -44.07
N ASN A 535 10.94 17.25 -43.30
CA ASN A 535 11.81 18.30 -43.80
C ASN A 535 13.27 17.85 -43.96
N SER A 536 13.58 16.58 -43.66
CA SER A 536 14.94 16.06 -43.77
C SER A 536 15.08 15.20 -45.05
N PRO A 537 16.02 15.53 -45.95
CA PRO A 537 16.24 14.77 -47.18
C PRO A 537 16.95 13.42 -46.96
N ALA A 538 17.65 13.24 -45.84
CA ALA A 538 18.40 12.02 -45.48
C ALA A 538 18.25 11.71 -43.98
N TRP A 539 18.64 10.50 -43.56
CA TRP A 539 18.60 10.08 -42.16
C TRP A 539 19.86 9.35 -41.71
N GLY A 540 20.80 10.09 -41.13
CA GLY A 540 22.04 9.56 -40.54
C GLY A 540 22.25 9.97 -39.09
N LEU A 541 23.48 9.76 -38.59
CA LEU A 541 23.87 10.07 -37.21
C LEU A 541 23.55 11.52 -36.81
N GLN A 542 23.86 12.48 -37.69
CA GLN A 542 23.61 13.90 -37.42
C GLN A 542 22.10 14.19 -37.24
N GLN A 543 21.22 13.54 -38.00
CA GLN A 543 19.78 13.70 -37.85
C GLN A 543 19.27 13.04 -36.57
N LEU A 544 19.79 11.87 -36.21
CA LEU A 544 19.48 11.18 -34.95
C LEU A 544 19.87 12.04 -33.74
N GLU A 545 21.07 12.63 -33.74
CA GLU A 545 21.54 13.54 -32.68
C GLU A 545 20.69 14.80 -32.60
N ASN A 546 20.48 15.48 -33.73
CA ASN A 546 19.68 16.71 -33.77
C ASN A 546 18.25 16.49 -33.28
N ARG A 547 17.61 15.41 -33.73
CA ARG A 547 16.25 15.05 -33.28
C ARG A 547 16.24 14.70 -31.80
N THR A 548 17.23 13.96 -31.31
CA THR A 548 17.34 13.63 -29.89
C THR A 548 17.44 14.89 -29.06
N GLN A 549 18.26 15.86 -29.48
CA GLN A 549 18.39 17.15 -28.79
C GLN A 549 17.06 17.92 -28.78
N GLN A 550 16.36 18.02 -29.93
CA GLN A 550 15.05 18.70 -30.02
C GLN A 550 13.99 18.06 -29.12
N LEU A 551 13.87 16.72 -29.12
CA LEU A 551 12.92 16.00 -28.27
C LEU A 551 13.29 16.13 -26.79
N THR A 552 14.58 16.16 -26.48
CA THR A 552 15.05 16.36 -25.10
C THR A 552 14.76 17.77 -24.59
N ASP A 553 14.90 18.80 -25.44
CA ASP A 553 14.56 20.18 -25.07
C ASP A 553 13.05 20.35 -24.83
N ALA A 554 12.23 19.74 -25.69
CA ALA A 554 10.78 19.68 -25.49
C ALA A 554 10.42 18.94 -24.18
N ALA A 555 11.10 17.82 -23.90
CA ALA A 555 10.93 17.05 -22.67
C ALA A 555 11.32 17.85 -21.42
N LEU A 556 12.44 18.56 -21.43
CA LEU A 556 12.87 19.42 -20.32
C LEU A 556 11.89 20.58 -20.07
N SER A 557 11.29 21.13 -21.13
CA SER A 557 10.26 22.16 -21.02
C SER A 557 8.96 21.61 -20.42
N TYR A 558 8.54 20.41 -20.83
CA TYR A 558 7.28 19.82 -20.38
C TYR A 558 7.36 19.16 -18.99
N TRP A 559 8.52 18.59 -18.64
CA TRP A 559 8.82 18.02 -17.32
C TRP A 559 9.93 18.83 -16.64
N PRO A 560 9.71 20.09 -16.23
CA PRO A 560 10.76 20.89 -15.63
C PRO A 560 11.09 20.40 -14.21
N ARG A 561 12.35 20.58 -13.78
CA ARG A 561 12.71 20.45 -12.37
C ARG A 561 12.37 21.77 -11.66
N PRO A 562 11.46 21.78 -10.68
CA PRO A 562 11.07 23.01 -10.02
C PRO A 562 12.20 23.55 -9.13
N VAL A 563 12.17 24.86 -8.90
CA VAL A 563 13.08 25.57 -7.99
C VAL A 563 12.27 26.41 -7.00
N THR A 564 12.79 26.54 -5.78
CA THR A 564 12.23 27.42 -4.76
C THR A 564 13.37 28.01 -3.93
N SER A 565 13.19 29.25 -3.48
CA SER A 565 14.07 29.89 -2.49
C SER A 565 13.62 29.62 -1.05
N PHE A 566 12.50 28.90 -0.87
CA PHE A 566 11.96 28.57 0.44
C PHE A 566 12.95 27.72 1.24
N LYS A 567 13.18 28.16 2.49
CA LYS A 567 13.87 27.39 3.52
C LYS A 567 12.96 27.33 4.73
N PRO A 568 12.80 26.16 5.38
CA PRO A 568 12.02 26.07 6.60
C PRO A 568 12.53 27.09 7.64
N LYS A 569 11.61 27.74 8.36
CA LYS A 569 11.97 28.46 9.58
C LYS A 569 12.48 27.40 10.57
N VAL A 570 13.79 27.30 10.73
CA VAL A 570 14.40 26.49 11.80
C VAL A 570 14.37 27.37 13.04
N ASP A 571 13.51 27.07 13.99
CA ASP A 571 13.57 27.72 15.29
C ASP A 571 15.00 27.54 15.85
N PRO A 572 15.69 28.62 16.26
CA PRO A 572 17.02 28.48 16.82
C PRO A 572 16.95 27.53 18.01
N LEU A 573 17.73 26.45 17.93
CA LEU A 573 17.87 25.53 19.07
C LEU A 573 18.39 26.32 20.27
N PRO A 574 17.82 26.14 21.47
CA PRO A 574 18.28 26.85 22.65
C PRO A 574 19.77 26.60 22.88
N THR A 575 20.52 27.68 23.11
CA THR A 575 21.93 27.63 23.47
C THR A 575 22.11 28.00 24.93
N GLU A 576 22.90 27.22 25.67
CA GLU A 576 23.12 27.42 27.10
C GLU A 576 24.62 27.27 27.42
N PRO A 577 25.23 28.19 28.19
CA PRO A 577 26.61 28.04 28.66
C PRO A 577 26.72 26.95 29.74
N LEU A 578 27.90 26.31 29.87
CA LEU A 578 28.17 25.31 30.91
C LEU A 578 27.78 25.86 32.30
N GLY A 579 28.19 27.09 32.61
CA GLY A 579 27.79 27.85 33.80
C GLY A 579 27.97 27.09 35.12
N GLU A 580 27.44 27.65 36.22
CA GLU A 580 27.39 26.97 37.53
C GLU A 580 26.00 26.38 37.81
N ASP A 581 24.95 27.12 37.47
CA ASP A 581 23.56 26.81 37.85
C ASP A 581 22.73 26.18 36.72
N THR A 582 23.30 26.06 35.51
CA THR A 582 22.59 25.54 34.34
C THR A 582 22.40 24.02 34.45
N SER A 583 21.15 23.54 34.41
CA SER A 583 20.85 22.10 34.32
C SER A 583 20.67 21.66 32.86
N PHE A 584 21.33 20.55 32.51
CA PHE A 584 21.28 19.95 31.17
C PHE A 584 20.46 18.65 31.13
N ASN A 585 19.79 18.31 32.23
CA ASN A 585 18.99 17.08 32.33
C ASN A 585 17.78 17.11 31.40
N GLY A 586 17.47 15.94 30.82
CA GLY A 586 16.36 15.79 29.87
C GLY A 586 16.57 16.56 28.55
N ARG A 587 17.79 17.02 28.27
CA ARG A 587 18.15 17.70 27.02
C ARG A 587 19.22 16.89 26.27
N SER A 588 19.09 16.82 24.96
CA SER A 588 20.10 16.23 24.07
C SER A 588 20.99 17.33 23.51
N VAL A 589 22.31 17.12 23.51
CA VAL A 589 23.28 18.03 22.88
C VAL A 589 23.32 17.79 21.37
N VAL A 590 23.42 18.86 20.59
CA VAL A 590 23.50 18.84 19.12
C VAL A 590 24.84 19.39 18.64
N SER A 591 25.34 20.43 19.30
CA SER A 591 26.68 20.97 19.06
C SER A 591 27.18 21.67 20.32
N PHE A 592 28.49 21.86 20.44
CA PHE A 592 29.07 22.79 21.40
C PHE A 592 29.99 23.79 20.70
N GLU A 593 30.21 24.93 21.35
CA GLU A 593 31.16 25.95 20.94
C GLU A 593 32.09 26.23 22.11
N TYR A 594 33.40 26.20 21.86
CA TYR A 594 34.43 26.54 22.83
C TYR A 594 35.51 27.39 22.14
N ARG A 595 35.80 28.57 22.68
CA ARG A 595 36.80 29.53 22.14
C ARG A 595 36.65 29.81 20.63
N GLY A 596 35.41 29.98 20.17
CA GLY A 596 35.08 30.25 18.77
C GLY A 596 35.16 29.05 17.82
N THR A 597 35.47 27.85 18.33
CA THR A 597 35.41 26.60 17.57
C THR A 597 34.11 25.87 17.87
N ARG A 598 33.26 25.72 16.86
CA ARG A 598 32.00 24.98 16.95
C ARG A 598 32.15 23.57 16.40
N LYS A 599 31.71 22.56 17.16
CA LYS A 599 31.67 21.15 16.75
C LYS A 599 30.27 20.55 16.91
N THR A 600 29.82 19.80 15.90
CA THR A 600 28.55 19.07 15.92
C THR A 600 28.78 17.69 16.52
N VAL A 601 27.86 17.22 17.36
CA VAL A 601 27.99 15.97 18.12
C VAL A 601 26.65 15.25 18.17
N ASP A 602 26.70 13.92 18.24
CA ASP A 602 25.53 13.04 18.27
C ASP A 602 25.06 12.69 19.69
N SER A 603 25.94 12.81 20.69
CA SER A 603 25.68 12.45 22.08
C SER A 603 26.49 13.29 23.07
N TRP A 604 26.05 13.27 24.34
CA TRP A 604 26.81 13.85 25.44
C TRP A 604 28.17 13.16 25.65
N ILE A 605 28.29 11.89 25.29
CA ILE A 605 29.55 11.14 25.38
C ILE A 605 30.57 11.74 24.41
N THR A 606 30.19 11.85 23.13
CA THR A 606 31.01 12.44 22.08
C THR A 606 31.36 13.89 22.39
N ALA A 607 30.40 14.67 22.89
CA ALA A 607 30.63 16.04 23.33
C ALA A 607 31.70 16.13 24.42
N THR A 608 31.57 15.34 25.49
CA THR A 608 32.52 15.35 26.61
C THR A 608 33.93 14.97 26.14
N LEU A 609 34.05 13.95 25.30
CA LEU A 609 35.35 13.51 24.78
C LEU A 609 36.04 14.59 23.96
N GLU A 610 35.34 15.18 23.00
CA GLU A 610 35.87 16.22 22.13
C GLU A 610 36.29 17.47 22.93
N ILE A 611 35.48 17.88 23.90
CA ILE A 611 35.79 19.02 24.78
C ILE A 611 37.03 18.74 25.62
N VAL A 612 37.10 17.56 26.25
CA VAL A 612 38.22 17.17 27.09
C VAL A 612 39.51 17.03 26.29
N GLN A 613 39.45 16.46 25.07
CA GLN A 613 40.59 16.37 24.18
C GLN A 613 41.08 17.75 23.73
N MET A 614 40.18 18.67 23.40
CA MET A 614 40.52 20.06 23.07
C MET A 614 41.25 20.75 24.24
N ILE A 615 40.71 20.63 25.45
CA ILE A 615 41.34 21.21 26.66
C ILE A 615 42.67 20.53 26.97
N TYR A 616 42.76 19.21 26.81
CA TYR A 616 44.01 18.46 27.03
C TYR A 616 45.11 18.92 26.07
N LEU A 617 44.80 19.15 24.79
CA LEU A 617 45.78 19.63 23.82
C LEU A 617 46.38 20.98 24.22
N GLU A 618 45.59 21.85 24.84
CA GLU A 618 46.00 23.18 25.30
C GLU A 618 46.68 23.16 26.68
N HIS A 619 46.26 22.27 27.58
CA HIS A 619 46.64 22.28 29.00
C HIS A 619 47.14 20.92 29.53
N LYS A 620 47.95 20.21 28.72
CA LYS A 620 48.40 18.81 28.96
C LYS A 620 48.84 18.51 30.40
N ASP A 621 49.78 19.27 30.95
CA ASP A 621 50.38 18.99 32.27
C ASP A 621 49.38 19.25 33.41
N ALA A 622 48.57 20.30 33.28
CA ALA A 622 47.59 20.68 34.28
C ALA A 622 46.42 19.69 34.31
N VAL A 623 45.97 19.21 33.14
CA VAL A 623 44.94 18.16 33.04
C VAL A 623 45.45 16.85 33.66
N ARG A 624 46.70 16.43 33.38
CA ARG A 624 47.27 15.21 34.00
C ARG A 624 47.39 15.32 35.51
N LYS A 625 47.79 16.48 36.02
CA LYS A 625 47.87 16.74 37.46
C LYS A 625 46.50 16.66 38.12
N TYR A 626 45.48 17.29 37.52
CA TYR A 626 44.11 17.22 38.02
C TYR A 626 43.55 15.79 37.97
N ALA A 627 43.77 15.09 36.86
CA ALA A 627 43.30 13.72 36.67
C ALA A 627 43.85 12.72 37.68
N ALA A 628 45.03 12.96 38.27
CA ALA A 628 45.61 12.11 39.31
C ALA A 628 44.84 12.16 40.64
N GLU A 629 44.10 13.24 40.88
CA GLU A 629 43.39 13.51 42.14
C GLU A 629 41.87 13.53 41.96
N ALA A 630 41.37 13.58 40.72
CA ALA A 630 39.97 13.75 40.39
C ALA A 630 39.20 12.42 40.25
N ARG A 631 38.03 12.34 40.88
CA ARG A 631 37.17 11.14 40.97
C ARG A 631 36.77 10.49 39.63
N PHE A 632 36.65 11.27 38.56
CA PHE A 632 36.14 10.80 37.27
C PHE A 632 37.23 10.41 36.27
N TRP A 633 38.48 10.41 36.73
CA TRP A 633 39.65 10.20 35.90
C TRP A 633 40.42 8.98 36.37
N SER A 634 41.14 8.35 35.46
CA SER A 634 41.99 7.21 35.76
C SER A 634 43.28 7.25 34.96
N ILE A 635 44.39 7.04 35.66
CA ILE A 635 45.72 6.88 35.07
C ILE A 635 46.08 5.40 35.18
N ALA A 636 45.96 4.68 34.07
CA ALA A 636 46.18 3.24 33.98
C ALA A 636 46.66 2.89 32.57
N ASP A 637 47.41 1.80 32.42
CA ASP A 637 47.93 1.34 31.11
C ASP A 637 46.83 0.77 30.20
N SER A 638 45.65 0.47 30.75
CA SER A 638 44.48 -0.02 30.00
C SER A 638 43.23 0.73 30.42
N SER A 639 42.32 1.01 29.48
CA SER A 639 41.09 1.75 29.77
C SER A 639 40.19 1.02 30.78
N PRO A 640 39.91 1.60 31.95
CA PRO A 640 38.98 1.00 32.91
C PRO A 640 37.57 0.93 32.33
N ARG A 641 36.76 0.01 32.86
CA ARG A 641 35.36 -0.15 32.44
C ARG A 641 34.65 1.21 32.48
N TYR A 642 33.91 1.51 31.41
CA TYR A 642 33.14 2.74 31.24
C TYR A 642 33.92 4.06 31.10
N HIS A 643 35.24 3.97 30.98
CA HIS A 643 36.10 5.10 30.66
C HIS A 643 36.51 5.05 29.19
N ALA A 644 36.80 6.21 28.64
CA ALA A 644 37.36 6.37 27.31
C ALA A 644 38.72 7.05 27.41
N GLU A 645 39.63 6.62 26.53
CA GLU A 645 41.00 7.12 26.49
C GLU A 645 41.05 8.51 25.84
N ILE A 646 41.69 9.45 26.52
CA ILE A 646 41.91 10.83 26.04
C ILE A 646 43.33 10.97 25.48
N ALA A 647 44.29 10.31 26.14
CA ALA A 647 45.70 10.27 25.75
C ALA A 647 46.33 9.01 26.38
N PRO A 648 47.53 8.59 25.94
CA PRO A 648 48.19 7.42 26.50
C PRO A 648 48.26 7.47 28.02
N ASN A 649 47.70 6.43 28.65
CA ASN A 649 47.57 6.23 30.09
C ASN A 649 46.66 7.25 30.80
N LEU A 650 45.77 7.95 30.10
CA LEU A 650 44.85 8.93 30.66
C LEU A 650 43.43 8.68 30.16
N HIS A 651 42.55 8.30 31.08
CA HIS A 651 41.18 7.89 30.80
C HIS A 651 40.19 8.74 31.59
N VAL A 652 39.03 9.01 31.00
CA VAL A 652 37.94 9.76 31.63
C VAL A 652 36.65 8.96 31.61
N LEU A 653 35.89 8.99 32.70
CA LEU A 653 34.61 8.30 32.80
C LEU A 653 33.60 8.91 31.82
N VAL A 654 33.10 8.12 30.89
CA VAL A 654 32.11 8.55 29.90
C VAL A 654 30.72 7.94 30.09
N SER A 655 30.57 6.93 30.94
CA SER A 655 29.24 6.41 31.32
C SER A 655 28.55 7.27 32.39
N GLY A 656 27.23 7.10 32.49
CA GLY A 656 26.41 7.76 33.51
C GLY A 656 25.32 8.67 32.94
N GLU A 657 24.65 9.41 33.80
CA GLU A 657 23.67 10.43 33.42
C GLU A 657 24.35 11.76 33.03
N THR A 658 23.58 12.73 32.52
CA THR A 658 24.13 14.02 32.06
C THR A 658 24.79 14.79 33.22
N ASP A 659 24.22 14.76 34.41
CA ASP A 659 24.73 15.50 35.58
C ASP A 659 26.17 15.16 35.98
N PRO A 660 26.57 13.89 36.21
CA PRO A 660 27.97 13.55 36.51
C PRO A 660 28.97 14.06 35.47
N ARG A 661 28.62 14.05 34.16
CA ARG A 661 29.49 14.54 33.09
C ARG A 661 29.65 16.05 33.14
N ILE A 662 28.55 16.77 33.38
CA ILE A 662 28.58 18.22 33.55
C ILE A 662 29.38 18.61 34.79
N SER A 663 29.22 17.89 35.92
CA SER A 663 30.03 18.10 37.12
C SER A 663 31.52 17.85 36.86
N MET A 664 31.86 16.81 36.09
CA MET A 664 33.23 16.55 35.68
C MET A 664 33.80 17.68 34.83
N LEU A 665 33.04 18.20 33.85
CA LEU A 665 33.47 19.31 33.01
C LEU A 665 33.67 20.58 33.83
N ARG A 666 32.75 20.89 34.75
CA ARG A 666 32.88 22.04 35.66
C ARG A 666 34.13 21.93 36.53
N GLY A 667 34.36 20.77 37.15
CA GLY A 667 35.53 20.54 37.98
C GLY A 667 36.85 20.65 37.21
N LEU A 668 36.86 20.22 35.94
CA LEU A 668 38.02 20.40 35.05
C LEU A 668 38.27 21.90 34.74
N PHE A 669 37.22 22.64 34.39
CA PHE A 669 37.33 24.09 34.14
C PHE A 669 37.81 24.85 35.38
N ASP A 670 37.28 24.51 36.57
CA ASP A 670 37.70 25.12 37.85
C ASP A 670 39.17 24.88 38.14
N ALA A 671 39.63 23.63 38.02
CA ALA A 671 41.02 23.25 38.30
C ALA A 671 42.02 23.95 37.37
N LEU A 672 41.58 24.30 36.16
CA LEU A 672 42.38 24.98 35.14
C LEU A 672 42.20 26.51 35.14
N GLY A 673 41.29 27.05 35.95
CA GLY A 673 40.96 28.48 35.97
C GLY A 673 40.32 28.98 34.67
N LEU A 674 39.59 28.12 33.94
CA LEU A 674 38.91 28.43 32.69
C LEU A 674 37.51 29.00 32.95
N ASP A 675 37.06 29.96 32.13
CA ASP A 675 35.70 30.49 32.23
C ASP A 675 34.69 29.49 31.64
N LYS A 676 33.81 28.96 32.50
CA LYS A 676 32.74 28.02 32.14
C LYS A 676 31.76 28.61 31.13
N ASN A 677 31.63 29.94 31.04
CA ASN A 677 30.74 30.57 30.08
C ASN A 677 31.29 30.55 28.64
N GLU A 678 32.59 30.27 28.44
CA GLU A 678 33.18 30.11 27.11
C GLU A 678 32.75 28.81 26.42
N LEU A 679 32.22 27.83 27.17
CA LEU A 679 31.70 26.59 26.63
C LEU A 679 30.18 26.66 26.53
N VAL A 680 29.66 26.78 25.30
CA VAL A 680 28.23 26.94 25.01
C VAL A 680 27.69 25.71 24.29
N PHE A 681 26.61 25.13 24.80
CA PHE A 681 25.94 23.98 24.20
C PHE A 681 24.70 24.40 23.42
N THR A 682 24.51 23.86 22.22
CA THR A 682 23.25 23.91 21.47
C THR A 682 22.44 22.65 21.76
N LEU A 683 21.20 22.82 22.23
CA LEU A 683 20.41 21.76 22.83
C LEU A 683 19.10 21.52 22.07
N ARG A 684 18.62 20.27 22.13
CA ARG A 684 17.26 19.88 21.72
C ARG A 684 16.55 19.26 22.93
N ARG A 685 15.23 19.42 23.03
CA ARG A 685 14.44 18.61 23.98
C ARG A 685 14.70 17.14 23.70
N ALA A 686 15.12 16.38 24.73
CA ALA A 686 15.21 14.94 24.57
C ALA A 686 13.80 14.40 24.27
N PRO A 687 13.64 13.42 23.37
CA PRO A 687 12.36 12.75 23.21
C PRO A 687 11.91 12.26 24.59
N SER A 688 10.66 12.57 24.96
CA SER A 688 10.11 12.15 26.24
C SER A 688 10.27 10.64 26.38
N LYS A 689 11.07 10.18 27.35
CA LYS A 689 10.95 8.82 27.83
C LYS A 689 9.54 8.69 28.40
N LYS A 690 8.63 8.11 27.63
CA LYS A 690 7.38 7.58 28.19
C LYS A 690 7.79 6.55 29.23
N GLY A 691 7.20 6.67 30.41
CA GLY A 691 7.60 5.92 31.59
C GLY A 691 7.48 4.42 31.41
N SER A 692 8.54 3.72 31.76
CA SER A 692 8.49 2.58 32.66
C SER A 692 9.85 2.51 33.34
N SER A 693 9.85 2.45 34.67
CA SER A 693 10.94 1.86 35.41
C SER A 693 11.01 0.38 34.98
N THR A 694 11.88 0.08 34.04
CA THR A 694 12.27 -1.28 33.71
C THR A 694 13.77 -1.34 33.92
N GLU A 695 14.18 -2.26 34.78
CA GLU A 695 15.56 -2.67 34.95
C GLU A 695 16.22 -2.76 33.57
N ILE A 696 17.39 -2.16 33.41
CA ILE A 696 18.15 -2.25 32.17
C ILE A 696 18.45 -3.74 31.97
N SER A 697 17.81 -4.34 30.96
CA SER A 697 18.06 -5.73 30.61
C SER A 697 19.57 -5.93 30.41
N PRO A 698 20.17 -6.99 31.00
CA PRO A 698 21.59 -7.28 30.84
C PRO A 698 21.99 -7.49 29.38
N PHE A 699 21.04 -7.78 28.48
CA PHE A 699 21.27 -8.02 27.06
C PHE A 699 20.86 -6.84 26.16
N ALA A 700 20.53 -5.67 26.72
CA ALA A 700 20.17 -4.48 25.97
C ALA A 700 21.26 -4.04 24.96
N THR A 701 22.53 -4.32 25.27
CA THR A 701 23.67 -4.08 24.37
C THR A 701 23.72 -5.05 23.20
N PHE A 702 23.06 -6.21 23.28
CA PHE A 702 22.92 -7.16 22.17
C PHE A 702 21.68 -6.85 21.33
N THR A 703 20.53 -6.62 21.96
CA THR A 703 19.26 -6.37 21.26
C THR A 703 19.20 -5.01 20.54
N MET A 704 20.06 -4.04 20.91
CA MET A 704 20.13 -2.74 20.23
C MET A 704 20.56 -2.81 18.75
N PHE A 705 21.16 -3.92 18.31
CA PHE A 705 21.56 -4.13 16.91
C PHE A 705 20.39 -4.58 16.01
N GLU A 706 19.21 -4.91 16.57
CA GLU A 706 18.03 -5.35 15.81
C GLU A 706 17.68 -4.45 14.62
N PRO A 707 17.62 -3.11 14.73
CA PRO A 707 17.28 -2.24 13.60
C PRO A 707 18.33 -2.24 12.48
N GLN A 708 19.62 -2.40 12.84
CA GLN A 708 20.72 -2.43 11.87
C GLN A 708 20.79 -3.78 11.16
N VAL A 709 20.54 -4.88 11.89
CA VAL A 709 20.44 -6.23 11.32
C VAL A 709 19.22 -6.34 10.41
N GLU A 710 18.08 -5.76 10.80
CA GLU A 710 16.87 -5.71 9.96
C GLU A 710 17.09 -4.95 8.65
N GLU A 711 17.79 -3.81 8.70
CA GLU A 711 18.14 -3.03 7.50
C GLU A 711 19.07 -3.79 6.55
N LEU A 712 19.96 -4.64 7.10
CA LEU A 712 20.93 -5.43 6.35
C LEU A 712 20.41 -6.82 5.94
N THR A 713 19.19 -7.20 6.34
CA THR A 713 18.57 -8.48 5.95
C THR A 713 18.06 -8.39 4.51
N SER A 714 18.96 -8.54 3.54
CA SER A 714 18.63 -8.58 2.11
C SER A 714 19.61 -9.46 1.34
N GLU A 715 19.15 -10.17 0.31
CA GLU A 715 20.03 -11.00 -0.54
C GLU A 715 21.17 -10.19 -1.19
N GLY A 716 20.97 -8.87 -1.38
CA GLY A 716 21.91 -7.94 -2.00
C GLY A 716 22.97 -7.33 -1.06
N THR A 717 22.92 -7.59 0.25
CA THR A 717 23.88 -7.04 1.22
C THR A 717 25.29 -7.57 0.97
N THR A 718 26.30 -6.69 0.89
CA THR A 718 27.70 -7.09 0.71
C THR A 718 28.39 -7.34 2.05
N GLU A 719 29.53 -8.04 2.04
CA GLU A 719 30.34 -8.26 3.24
C GLU A 719 30.86 -6.94 3.82
N GLU A 720 31.21 -5.97 2.96
CA GLU A 720 31.66 -4.63 3.37
C GLU A 720 30.56 -3.83 4.08
N ASP A 721 29.32 -3.91 3.60
CA ASP A 721 28.17 -3.21 4.20
C ASP A 721 27.83 -3.74 5.60
N ALA A 722 28.05 -5.04 5.83
CA ALA A 722 27.70 -5.73 7.07
C ALA A 722 28.86 -5.90 8.06
N ALA A 723 30.11 -5.71 7.63
CA ALA A 723 31.31 -6.05 8.40
C ALA A 723 31.33 -5.45 9.81
N GLN A 724 31.05 -4.14 9.92
CA GLN A 724 31.08 -3.46 11.21
C GLN A 724 29.95 -3.94 12.15
N VAL A 725 28.73 -4.07 11.62
CA VAL A 725 27.57 -4.51 12.41
C VAL A 725 27.74 -5.95 12.89
N LEU A 726 28.25 -6.85 12.03
CA LEU A 726 28.50 -8.25 12.41
C LEU A 726 29.62 -8.37 13.44
N ALA A 727 30.68 -7.57 13.32
CA ALA A 727 31.77 -7.54 14.30
C ALA A 727 31.29 -7.05 15.68
N ASP A 728 30.52 -5.96 15.70
CA ASP A 728 29.99 -5.38 16.93
C ASP A 728 28.95 -6.28 17.60
N LEU A 729 28.09 -6.92 16.81
CA LEU A 729 27.10 -7.90 17.28
C LEU A 729 27.77 -9.11 17.94
N SER A 730 28.83 -9.65 17.32
CA SER A 730 29.58 -10.75 17.90
C SER A 730 30.35 -10.37 19.15
N ALA A 731 30.94 -9.17 19.19
CA ALA A 731 31.62 -8.66 20.38
C ALA A 731 30.64 -8.52 21.56
N ALA A 732 29.45 -7.98 21.31
CA ALA A 732 28.39 -7.89 22.30
C ALA A 732 27.96 -9.28 22.81
N ALA A 733 27.89 -10.29 21.94
CA ALA A 733 27.56 -11.65 22.35
C ALA A 733 28.64 -12.30 23.23
N VAL A 734 29.92 -12.05 22.92
CA VAL A 734 31.06 -12.55 23.71
C VAL A 734 31.07 -11.98 25.12
N ASP A 735 30.68 -10.71 25.29
CA ASP A 735 30.61 -10.06 26.60
C ASP A 735 29.45 -10.56 27.48
N LEU A 736 28.44 -11.20 26.87
CA LEU A 736 27.18 -11.60 27.52
C LEU A 736 27.04 -13.11 27.73
N ARG A 737 27.79 -13.93 26.97
CA ARG A 737 27.75 -15.39 27.12
C ARG A 737 28.37 -15.85 28.45
N GLN A 738 27.87 -16.96 28.96
CA GLN A 738 28.28 -17.60 30.20
C GLN A 738 28.83 -19.01 29.92
N GLY A 739 29.87 -19.40 30.69
CA GLY A 739 30.56 -20.69 30.59
C GLY A 739 31.90 -20.60 29.84
N GLU A 740 32.85 -21.48 30.19
CA GLU A 740 34.19 -21.52 29.55
C GLU A 740 34.21 -22.38 28.28
N SER A 741 33.17 -23.18 28.01
CA SER A 741 33.10 -24.09 26.87
C SER A 741 31.75 -23.98 26.14
N ASN A 742 31.78 -23.94 24.80
CA ASN A 742 30.58 -23.86 23.96
C ASN A 742 29.65 -25.09 24.18
N PRO A 743 28.43 -24.90 24.74
CA PRO A 743 27.50 -26.00 25.02
C PRO A 743 26.94 -26.65 23.74
N LEU A 744 27.07 -25.98 22.60
CA LEU A 744 26.56 -26.42 21.29
C LEU A 744 27.60 -27.19 20.47
N ASN A 745 28.74 -27.59 21.06
CA ASN A 745 29.82 -28.27 20.34
C ASN A 745 29.40 -29.58 19.65
N ASN A 746 28.35 -30.24 20.12
CA ASN A 746 27.83 -31.49 19.53
C ASN A 746 26.69 -31.27 18.52
N LEU A 747 26.31 -30.02 18.24
CA LEU A 747 25.25 -29.66 17.30
C LEU A 747 25.82 -29.07 16.01
N SER A 748 25.19 -29.40 14.88
CA SER A 748 25.52 -28.83 13.57
C SER A 748 24.94 -27.43 13.40
N VAL A 749 25.54 -26.64 12.49
CA VAL A 749 25.06 -25.29 12.16
C VAL A 749 23.60 -25.29 11.72
N SER A 750 23.18 -26.30 10.95
CA SER A 750 21.78 -26.48 10.53
C SER A 750 20.81 -26.75 11.68
N GLN A 751 21.26 -27.36 12.79
CA GLN A 751 20.42 -27.62 13.95
C GLN A 751 20.24 -26.37 14.81
N ILE A 752 21.25 -25.51 14.88
CA ILE A 752 21.22 -24.28 15.70
C ILE A 752 20.63 -23.08 14.95
N SER A 753 20.57 -23.14 13.61
CA SER A 753 19.85 -22.17 12.77
C SER A 753 18.36 -22.51 12.59
N ASP A 754 17.91 -23.65 13.12
CA ASP A 754 16.52 -24.09 12.99
C ASP A 754 15.56 -23.22 13.81
N SER A 755 14.37 -22.98 13.26
CA SER A 755 13.36 -22.11 13.87
C SER A 755 12.84 -22.63 15.21
N ASP A 756 12.73 -23.95 15.38
CA ASP A 756 12.25 -24.57 16.62
C ASP A 756 13.35 -24.53 17.69
N PHE A 757 14.62 -24.69 17.30
CA PHE A 757 15.76 -24.48 18.19
C PHE A 757 15.79 -23.04 18.70
N ILE A 758 15.73 -22.05 17.80
CA ILE A 758 15.80 -20.62 18.19
C ILE A 758 14.66 -20.27 19.17
N ALA A 759 13.45 -20.77 18.93
CA ALA A 759 12.29 -20.49 19.78
C ALA A 759 12.37 -21.14 21.19
N THR A 760 13.15 -22.21 21.36
CA THR A 760 13.21 -23.00 22.61
C THR A 760 14.56 -22.93 23.33
N ALA A 761 15.59 -22.42 22.68
CA ALA A 761 16.94 -22.26 23.22
C ALA A 761 17.00 -21.22 24.35
N SER A 762 17.93 -21.39 25.28
CA SER A 762 18.20 -20.37 26.29
C SER A 762 18.91 -19.16 25.67
N VAL A 763 18.81 -17.97 26.29
CA VAL A 763 19.56 -16.79 25.83
C VAL A 763 21.06 -17.09 25.73
N ASN A 764 21.63 -17.87 26.65
CA ASN A 764 23.03 -18.26 26.58
C ASN A 764 23.36 -19.12 25.36
N ASP A 765 22.49 -20.07 25.00
CA ASP A 765 22.67 -20.91 23.80
C ASP A 765 22.56 -20.08 22.52
N LEU A 766 21.64 -19.11 22.48
CA LEU A 766 21.51 -18.17 21.37
C LEU A 766 22.77 -17.31 21.18
N LEU A 767 23.40 -16.87 22.27
CA LEU A 767 24.68 -16.15 22.20
C LEU A 767 25.83 -17.06 21.71
N TRP A 768 25.86 -18.32 22.12
CA TRP A 768 26.83 -19.31 21.64
C TRP A 768 26.61 -19.75 20.17
N THR A 769 25.43 -19.50 19.62
CA THR A 769 25.13 -19.75 18.20
C THR A 769 25.93 -18.81 17.28
N LEU A 770 26.13 -17.55 17.68
CA LEU A 770 26.95 -16.59 16.91
C LEU A 770 28.43 -17.01 16.87
N ASP A 771 28.95 -17.60 17.95
CA ASP A 771 30.31 -18.15 17.99
C ASP A 771 30.48 -19.30 16.99
N LYS A 772 29.48 -20.18 16.86
CA LYS A 772 29.47 -21.25 15.83
C LYS A 772 29.40 -20.70 14.41
N PHE A 773 28.65 -19.64 14.17
CA PHE A 773 28.62 -18.97 12.87
C PHE A 773 29.98 -18.34 12.54
N GLN A 774 30.66 -17.74 13.52
CA GLN A 774 32.02 -17.24 13.34
C GLN A 774 33.05 -18.35 13.12
N GLU A 775 32.93 -19.49 13.81
CA GLU A 775 33.76 -20.68 13.54
C GLU A 775 33.55 -21.18 12.11
N LEU A 776 32.31 -21.17 11.61
CA LEU A 776 32.00 -21.55 10.24
C LEU A 776 32.62 -20.57 9.24
N ASP A 777 32.58 -19.26 9.48
CA ASP A 777 33.23 -18.26 8.61
C ASP A 777 34.76 -18.42 8.55
N ARG A 778 35.40 -18.88 9.63
CA ARG A 778 36.84 -19.19 9.62
C ARG A 778 37.18 -20.41 8.76
N LEU A 779 36.24 -21.34 8.61
CA LEU A 779 36.39 -22.54 7.79
C LEU A 779 35.97 -22.31 6.33
N VAL A 780 34.88 -21.57 6.13
CA VAL A 780 34.25 -21.26 4.84
C VAL A 780 33.74 -19.80 4.89
N PRO A 781 34.55 -18.83 4.42
CA PRO A 781 34.19 -17.41 4.48
C PRO A 781 32.85 -17.10 3.80
N GLY A 782 31.98 -16.38 4.50
CA GLY A 782 30.69 -15.91 3.99
C GLY A 782 29.54 -16.91 4.14
N MET A 783 29.79 -18.13 4.66
CA MET A 783 28.74 -19.12 4.94
C MET A 783 28.27 -19.13 6.41
N GLY A 784 28.89 -18.35 7.30
CA GLY A 784 28.49 -18.20 8.70
C GLY A 784 27.62 -16.97 8.92
N MET A 785 28.19 -15.93 9.54
CA MET A 785 27.49 -14.72 9.98
C MET A 785 26.81 -13.99 8.82
N LEU A 786 27.46 -13.86 7.66
CA LEU A 786 26.90 -13.15 6.51
C LEU A 786 25.74 -13.93 5.86
N ALA A 787 25.82 -15.25 5.76
CA ALA A 787 24.73 -16.07 5.23
C ALA A 787 23.51 -16.01 6.15
N HIS A 788 23.74 -16.13 7.46
CA HIS A 788 22.69 -16.09 8.48
C HIS A 788 22.16 -14.68 8.79
N LEU A 789 22.85 -13.65 8.31
CA LEU A 789 22.29 -12.29 8.20
C LEU A 789 21.29 -12.22 7.04
N LYS A 790 21.67 -12.74 5.85
CA LYS A 790 20.86 -12.64 4.63
C LYS A 790 19.58 -13.47 4.70
N ASP A 791 19.63 -14.64 5.32
CA ASP A 791 18.47 -15.52 5.48
C ASP A 791 17.54 -15.11 6.65
N GLY A 792 17.90 -14.07 7.42
CA GLY A 792 17.13 -13.55 8.54
C GLY A 792 17.29 -14.31 9.87
N THR A 793 18.15 -15.32 9.94
CA THR A 793 18.40 -16.11 11.16
C THR A 793 18.92 -15.23 12.30
N LEU A 794 19.87 -14.32 12.02
CA LEU A 794 20.40 -13.39 13.03
C LEU A 794 19.33 -12.41 13.55
N LEU A 795 18.45 -11.91 12.68
CA LEU A 795 17.33 -11.06 13.07
C LEU A 795 16.39 -11.81 14.00
N LYS A 796 16.11 -13.08 13.69
CA LYS A 796 15.24 -13.93 14.50
C LYS A 796 15.84 -14.19 15.89
N ILE A 797 17.14 -14.46 15.98
CA ILE A 797 17.85 -14.60 17.27
C ILE A 797 17.70 -13.33 18.11
N LEU A 798 17.92 -12.15 17.53
CA LEU A 798 17.78 -10.87 18.24
C LEU A 798 16.35 -10.62 18.73
N GLN A 799 15.36 -10.91 17.91
CA GLN A 799 13.95 -10.79 18.27
C GLN A 799 13.55 -11.77 19.38
N THR A 800 14.06 -13.01 19.34
CA THR A 800 13.78 -14.01 20.37
C THR A 800 14.43 -13.64 21.70
N VAL A 801 15.68 -13.18 21.71
CA VAL A 801 16.35 -12.70 22.94
C VAL A 801 15.57 -11.52 23.53
N ARG A 802 15.13 -10.57 22.71
CA ARG A 802 14.29 -9.44 23.16
C ARG A 802 12.92 -9.89 23.70
N GLN A 803 12.26 -10.86 23.07
CA GLN A 803 10.98 -11.39 23.55
C GLN A 803 11.10 -12.13 24.88
N MET A 804 12.24 -12.80 25.12
CA MET A 804 12.54 -13.44 26.41
C MET A 804 12.84 -12.43 27.54
N GLU A 805 13.01 -11.14 27.21
CA GLU A 805 13.28 -10.04 28.15
C GLU A 805 12.04 -9.20 28.49
N GLU A 806 10.95 -9.30 27.74
CA GLU A 806 9.70 -8.63 28.10
C GLU A 806 9.06 -9.35 29.31
N PRO A 807 8.72 -8.65 30.41
CA PRO A 807 8.07 -9.30 31.54
C PRO A 807 6.72 -9.89 31.10
N GLN A 808 6.51 -11.20 31.34
CA GLN A 808 5.22 -11.86 31.13
C GLN A 808 4.10 -11.24 31.96
#